data_AF-A0A7V1BI23-F1
#
_entry.id   AF-A0A7V1BI23-F1
#
_cell.length_a   1.000
_cell.length_b   1.000
_cell.length_c   1.000
_cell.angle_alpha   90.00
_cell.angle_beta   90.00
_cell.angle_gamma   90.00
#
_symmetry.space_group_name_H-M   'P 1'
#
loop_
_entity.id
_entity.type
_entity.pdbx_description
1 polymer ?
#
loop_
_entity_poly.entity_id
_entity_poly.type
_entity_poly.pdbx_seq_one_letter_code
_entity_poly.pdbx_strand_id
1 'polypeptide(L)'
;MPFTLIPQAISTHAFTQEQFGANILGNRDRVDEEGTYDDKVEELGVEHIRYPGGSLTEFLFDIESPDRVEVYSEDKGTMEEMLPYSEFMQYAEGAGQSVTVVLPTRTNLGSSVDANGDRYAEIDEDALRGFIKDTLDGEYGAPEIQAFEIGNEYWGAGRMSAVEYGRVASEMSVIVKDEIRSHPDYEEKFTDTDVVVQMGQNYNHSNLSDRYEDMTPEEEVLAFEKDYGIEIEGWRPNYAKINNDLILKEFNTDEEQDSVDGVVAHIYSKAPESMQSRIWDMSQINETGWEEVFGEDLTRYVTEWNQSASTGRFDRANDYGLKNAKELLEIAETFPENHVEAAHVWAVQQNTASDLANLEGSEGLTTTGEMFKMMAESLPGKREVVLGEEDDSLEKEAEDDQSGDEVHAFADESDLALFAFAGEQNEGNMEIDLNGLINSYGAATITRLGVQDGENPGNNNSEVLLEELNAEELIEDGILNVEMKPFEILHITFDETGFTPEFEEMMAEAEAREAGEHITDAVPGDPDWGDWSGTYGVEHGTAAEVDEDVPGTPGTDSDPAVDEDEDLPEDDGFGEVDVDTPDIPDRPEEPEEPTSPEEEEDASYPEEEDDPVAGGADGSCFVATAAYTDPMHPDVCDLRRLRDEHLTNYRTGRAFIAFYWRVGPVLAGHVRGRPVVSAVTRAALAPLIWSVRRFVLK
;
A
#
# COMPACT_ATOMS: atom_id res chain seq x y z
N MET A 1 -35.40 12.79 -2.92
CA MET A 1 -35.70 12.93 -4.37
C MET A 1 -34.87 11.84 -5.03
N PRO A 2 -35.28 11.27 -6.16
CA PRO A 2 -34.47 10.24 -6.79
C PRO A 2 -33.08 10.78 -7.13
N PHE A 3 -32.06 9.96 -6.87
CA PHE A 3 -30.68 10.14 -7.31
C PHE A 3 -30.68 10.16 -8.83
N THR A 4 -30.63 11.35 -9.42
CA THR A 4 -30.58 11.46 -10.88
C THR A 4 -29.15 11.33 -11.34
N LEU A 5 -28.85 10.22 -12.03
CA LEU A 5 -27.50 9.98 -12.55
C LEU A 5 -27.30 10.80 -13.82
N ILE A 6 -26.46 11.84 -13.74
CA ILE A 6 -26.13 12.71 -14.86
C ILE A 6 -24.62 12.61 -15.09
N PRO A 7 -24.17 12.04 -16.22
CA PRO A 7 -22.75 11.93 -16.51
C PRO A 7 -22.14 13.34 -16.73
N GLN A 8 -21.05 13.64 -16.03
CA GLN A 8 -20.24 14.84 -16.24
C GLN A 8 -19.05 14.56 -17.16
N ALA A 9 -18.39 13.41 -16.98
CA ALA A 9 -17.28 12.95 -17.80
C ALA A 9 -17.25 11.41 -17.87
N ILE A 10 -16.43 10.87 -18.75
CA ILE A 10 -16.05 9.45 -18.79
C ILE A 10 -14.52 9.39 -18.71
N SER A 11 -13.96 8.51 -17.89
CA SER A 11 -12.51 8.36 -17.71
C SER A 11 -11.83 8.09 -19.05
N THR A 12 -10.55 8.47 -19.19
CA THR A 12 -9.81 8.20 -20.43
C THR A 12 -9.57 6.71 -20.57
N HIS A 13 -9.18 6.03 -19.48
CA HIS A 13 -8.77 4.63 -19.49
C HIS A 13 -9.85 3.69 -18.96
N ALA A 14 -9.85 2.48 -19.50
CA ALA A 14 -10.69 1.39 -19.05
C ALA A 14 -9.93 0.54 -18.01
N PHE A 15 -10.68 -0.16 -17.17
CA PHE A 15 -10.11 -1.18 -16.30
C PHE A 15 -9.60 -2.38 -17.11
N THR A 16 -8.55 -3.01 -16.62
CA THR A 16 -7.99 -4.25 -17.17
C THR A 16 -8.17 -5.41 -16.20
N GLN A 17 -8.00 -6.66 -16.66
CA GLN A 17 -8.10 -7.83 -15.78
C GLN A 17 -6.90 -7.88 -14.81
N GLU A 18 -5.77 -7.39 -15.28
CA GLU A 18 -4.47 -7.32 -14.60
C GLU A 18 -4.53 -6.46 -13.32
N GLN A 19 -5.49 -5.54 -13.24
CA GLN A 19 -5.77 -4.73 -12.05
C GLN A 19 -6.50 -5.50 -10.92
N PHE A 20 -6.97 -6.72 -11.20
CA PHE A 20 -7.67 -7.59 -10.25
C PHE A 20 -6.86 -8.86 -9.94
N GLY A 21 -5.54 -8.73 -9.81
CA GLY A 21 -4.65 -9.79 -9.34
C GLY A 21 -4.67 -9.96 -7.82
N ALA A 22 -3.94 -10.98 -7.33
CA ALA A 22 -3.84 -11.25 -5.90
C ALA A 22 -2.44 -11.70 -5.43
N ASN A 23 -2.17 -11.50 -4.15
CA ASN A 23 -0.98 -12.05 -3.51
C ASN A 23 -1.25 -13.47 -3.00
N ILE A 24 -0.24 -14.33 -3.06
CA ILE A 24 -0.17 -15.61 -2.32
C ILE A 24 0.85 -15.49 -1.20
N LEU A 25 0.54 -15.97 0.00
CA LEU A 25 1.49 -16.06 1.10
C LEU A 25 2.09 -17.46 1.19
N GLY A 26 3.27 -17.65 0.61
CA GLY A 26 3.88 -18.98 0.49
C GLY A 26 4.06 -19.72 1.82
N ASN A 27 4.22 -19.03 2.96
CA ASN A 27 4.38 -19.69 4.25
C ASN A 27 3.07 -20.19 4.88
N ARG A 28 1.93 -19.97 4.21
CA ARG A 28 0.60 -20.16 4.77
C ARG A 28 -0.36 -20.83 3.79
N ASP A 29 -0.43 -20.28 2.59
CA ASP A 29 -1.38 -20.71 1.57
C ASP A 29 -0.89 -22.00 0.90
N ARG A 30 -1.83 -22.87 0.52
CA ARG A 30 -1.57 -24.15 -0.13
C ARG A 30 -2.48 -24.28 -1.35
N VAL A 31 -1.95 -24.89 -2.41
CA VAL A 31 -2.63 -25.06 -3.72
C VAL A 31 -2.87 -26.53 -4.05
N ASP A 32 -2.77 -27.40 -3.05
CA ASP A 32 -2.99 -28.84 -3.16
C ASP A 32 -4.31 -29.26 -2.49
N GLU A 33 -4.61 -30.57 -2.47
CA GLU A 33 -5.84 -31.09 -1.87
C GLU A 33 -5.98 -30.81 -0.35
N GLU A 34 -4.93 -30.32 0.32
CA GLU A 34 -4.93 -29.95 1.74
C GLU A 34 -5.12 -28.44 1.95
N GLY A 35 -5.03 -27.63 0.89
CA GLY A 35 -5.25 -26.19 0.87
C GLY A 35 -6.63 -25.73 0.43
N THR A 36 -6.82 -24.42 0.41
CA THR A 36 -8.03 -23.78 -0.16
C THR A 36 -7.74 -22.55 -0.99
N TYR A 37 -6.48 -22.16 -1.16
CA TYR A 37 -6.12 -20.93 -1.86
C TYR A 37 -6.51 -20.97 -3.33
N ASP A 38 -6.32 -22.11 -3.99
CA ASP A 38 -6.72 -22.34 -5.38
C ASP A 38 -8.23 -22.17 -5.58
N ASP A 39 -9.04 -22.77 -4.70
CA ASP A 39 -10.50 -22.59 -4.70
C ASP A 39 -10.89 -21.10 -4.50
N LYS A 40 -10.17 -20.35 -3.65
CA LYS A 40 -10.44 -18.93 -3.39
C LYS A 40 -10.08 -18.01 -4.52
N VAL A 41 -8.95 -18.26 -5.17
CA VAL A 41 -8.52 -17.50 -6.35
C VAL A 41 -9.49 -17.75 -7.51
N GLU A 42 -9.95 -18.99 -7.72
CA GLU A 42 -11.01 -19.28 -8.70
C GLU A 42 -12.32 -18.57 -8.35
N GLU A 43 -12.74 -18.62 -7.07
CA GLU A 43 -13.98 -17.98 -6.60
C GLU A 43 -13.98 -16.45 -6.76
N LEU A 44 -12.81 -15.81 -6.61
CA LEU A 44 -12.58 -14.37 -6.77
C LEU A 44 -12.40 -13.92 -8.23
N GLY A 45 -12.23 -14.85 -9.18
CA GLY A 45 -11.96 -14.51 -10.58
C GLY A 45 -10.55 -13.96 -10.84
N VAL A 46 -9.58 -14.33 -10.00
CA VAL A 46 -8.20 -13.84 -10.10
C VAL A 46 -7.45 -14.62 -11.18
N GLU A 47 -6.86 -13.89 -12.13
CA GLU A 47 -6.07 -14.45 -13.25
C GLU A 47 -4.56 -14.18 -13.11
N HIS A 48 -4.15 -13.38 -12.12
CA HIS A 48 -2.77 -12.92 -11.95
C HIS A 48 -2.33 -13.05 -10.49
N ILE A 49 -1.21 -13.73 -10.25
CA ILE A 49 -0.74 -13.99 -8.88
C ILE A 49 0.70 -13.52 -8.66
N ARG A 50 0.89 -12.78 -7.57
CA ARG A 50 2.21 -12.36 -7.07
C ARG A 50 2.74 -13.34 -6.02
N TYR A 51 3.91 -13.91 -6.28
CA TYR A 51 4.60 -14.90 -5.41
C TYR A 51 6.02 -14.43 -5.06
N PRO A 52 6.54 -14.68 -3.84
CA PRO A 52 6.01 -15.49 -2.73
C PRO A 52 5.13 -14.72 -1.73
N GLY A 53 4.89 -13.43 -2.00
CA GLY A 53 4.05 -12.53 -1.23
C GLY A 53 4.77 -11.80 -0.10
N GLY A 54 4.73 -10.46 -0.15
CA GLY A 54 5.14 -9.57 0.94
C GLY A 54 6.54 -9.81 1.48
N SER A 55 6.70 -9.52 2.77
CA SER A 55 7.99 -9.62 3.47
C SER A 55 8.61 -11.02 3.46
N LEU A 56 7.84 -12.08 3.20
CA LEU A 56 8.32 -13.46 3.10
C LEU A 56 9.41 -13.59 2.03
N THR A 57 9.33 -12.79 0.96
CA THR A 57 10.35 -12.71 -0.08
C THR A 57 11.73 -12.50 0.52
N GLU A 58 11.88 -11.54 1.42
CA GLU A 58 13.17 -11.14 1.98
C GLU A 58 13.64 -12.01 3.16
N PHE A 59 12.71 -12.75 3.78
CA PHE A 59 13.00 -13.57 4.96
C PHE A 59 13.17 -15.05 4.65
N LEU A 60 12.39 -15.59 3.71
CA LEU A 60 12.20 -17.02 3.54
C LEU A 60 12.48 -17.54 2.13
N PHE A 61 12.33 -16.71 1.09
CA PHE A 61 12.54 -17.17 -0.28
C PHE A 61 14.01 -17.13 -0.68
N ASP A 62 14.50 -18.25 -1.20
CA ASP A 62 15.91 -18.47 -1.57
C ASP A 62 15.97 -18.99 -3.01
N ILE A 63 16.45 -18.15 -3.92
CA ILE A 63 16.54 -18.48 -5.36
C ILE A 63 17.55 -19.59 -5.66
N GLU A 64 18.50 -19.89 -4.76
CA GLU A 64 19.41 -21.04 -4.90
C GLU A 64 18.72 -22.36 -4.51
N SER A 65 17.59 -22.29 -3.82
CA SER A 65 16.83 -23.44 -3.33
C SER A 65 15.32 -23.15 -3.31
N PRO A 66 14.71 -22.83 -4.46
CA PRO A 66 13.35 -22.25 -4.52
C PRO A 66 12.24 -23.24 -4.12
N ASP A 67 12.53 -24.55 -4.10
CA ASP A 67 11.61 -25.61 -3.65
C ASP A 67 11.81 -26.03 -2.18
N ARG A 68 12.53 -25.23 -1.39
CA ARG A 68 12.76 -25.56 0.01
C ARG A 68 11.47 -25.37 0.82
N VAL A 69 10.92 -26.49 1.31
CA VAL A 69 9.74 -26.48 2.20
C VAL A 69 10.06 -25.91 3.58
N GLU A 70 11.04 -26.46 4.30
CA GLU A 70 11.35 -26.01 5.67
C GLU A 70 12.42 -24.91 5.66
N VAL A 71 12.04 -23.68 6.05
CA VAL A 71 12.92 -22.50 6.10
C VAL A 71 12.98 -21.94 7.51
N TYR A 72 14.17 -21.55 7.97
CA TYR A 72 14.31 -20.89 9.28
C TYR A 72 14.06 -19.38 9.13
N SER A 73 12.98 -18.90 9.76
CA SER A 73 12.68 -17.48 9.89
C SER A 73 13.56 -16.86 10.98
N GLU A 74 14.54 -16.06 10.59
CA GLU A 74 15.40 -15.36 11.55
C GLU A 74 14.63 -14.34 12.40
N ASP A 75 13.60 -13.73 11.81
CA ASP A 75 12.77 -12.70 12.41
C ASP A 75 11.81 -13.29 13.46
N LYS A 76 11.16 -14.43 13.19
CA LYS A 76 10.29 -15.12 14.15
C LYS A 76 11.07 -16.03 15.10
N GLY A 77 12.28 -16.45 14.71
CA GLY A 77 13.09 -17.42 15.45
C GLY A 77 12.52 -18.85 15.39
N THR A 78 11.75 -19.16 14.35
CA THR A 78 11.01 -20.41 14.16
C THR A 78 11.34 -21.04 12.81
N MET A 79 11.09 -22.35 12.68
CA MET A 79 11.01 -22.99 11.37
C MET A 79 9.62 -22.72 10.80
N GLU A 80 9.56 -22.30 9.55
CA GLU A 80 8.35 -22.05 8.78
C GLU A 80 8.31 -23.01 7.59
N GLU A 81 7.10 -23.35 7.14
CA GLU A 81 6.89 -24.16 5.93
C GLU A 81 6.48 -23.28 4.76
N MET A 82 7.29 -23.24 3.71
CA MET A 82 7.03 -22.55 2.45
C MET A 82 6.42 -23.48 1.41
N LEU A 83 5.46 -22.98 0.67
CA LEU A 83 4.98 -23.53 -0.59
C LEU A 83 6.16 -23.57 -1.58
N PRO A 84 6.54 -24.73 -2.12
CA PRO A 84 7.62 -24.82 -3.11
C PRO A 84 7.30 -24.01 -4.36
N TYR A 85 8.31 -23.31 -4.91
CA TYR A 85 8.14 -22.53 -6.13
C TYR A 85 7.64 -23.36 -7.31
N SER A 86 8.18 -24.57 -7.52
CA SER A 86 7.72 -25.49 -8.57
C SER A 86 6.24 -25.85 -8.44
N GLU A 87 5.77 -26.00 -7.21
CA GLU A 87 4.38 -26.39 -6.94
C GLU A 87 3.44 -25.23 -7.29
N PHE A 88 3.79 -24.02 -6.86
CA PHE A 88 3.10 -22.80 -7.24
C PHE A 88 3.08 -22.58 -8.77
N MET A 89 4.24 -22.66 -9.43
CA MET A 89 4.36 -22.41 -10.88
C MET A 89 3.57 -23.45 -11.71
N GLN A 90 3.54 -24.71 -11.28
CA GLN A 90 2.74 -25.76 -11.93
C GLN A 90 1.24 -25.56 -11.71
N TYR A 91 0.84 -25.10 -10.53
CA TYR A 91 -0.54 -24.69 -10.26
C TYR A 91 -0.95 -23.55 -11.19
N ALA A 92 -0.17 -22.46 -11.23
CA ALA A 92 -0.44 -21.31 -12.09
C ALA A 92 -0.53 -21.71 -13.58
N GLU A 93 0.40 -22.54 -14.07
CA GLU A 93 0.36 -23.08 -15.44
C GLU A 93 -0.93 -23.89 -15.69
N GLY A 94 -1.31 -24.74 -14.74
CA GLY A 94 -2.51 -25.58 -14.83
C GLY A 94 -3.82 -24.80 -14.79
N ALA A 95 -3.85 -23.72 -14.00
CA ALA A 95 -4.98 -22.81 -13.87
C ALA A 95 -5.05 -21.76 -14.99
N GLY A 96 -3.96 -21.58 -15.74
CA GLY A 96 -3.86 -20.54 -16.77
C GLY A 96 -3.66 -19.13 -16.19
N GLN A 97 -3.10 -19.04 -14.99
CA GLN A 97 -2.80 -17.77 -14.33
C GLN A 97 -1.44 -17.25 -14.78
N SER A 98 -1.33 -15.94 -14.96
CA SER A 98 -0.02 -15.29 -15.10
C SER A 98 0.57 -14.97 -13.73
N VAL A 99 1.90 -14.79 -13.70
CA VAL A 99 2.64 -14.65 -12.44
C VAL A 99 3.55 -13.43 -12.42
N THR A 100 3.57 -12.74 -11.29
CA THR A 100 4.65 -11.82 -10.90
C THR A 100 5.56 -12.51 -9.90
N VAL A 101 6.85 -12.63 -10.24
CA VAL A 101 7.85 -13.31 -9.40
C VAL A 101 8.70 -12.27 -8.68
N VAL A 102 8.58 -12.19 -7.36
CA VAL A 102 9.34 -11.23 -6.55
C VAL A 102 10.69 -11.84 -6.16
N LEU A 103 11.78 -11.14 -6.49
CA LEU A 103 13.15 -11.58 -6.26
C LEU A 103 13.69 -10.98 -4.95
N PRO A 104 14.32 -11.76 -4.05
CA PRO A 104 14.86 -11.25 -2.80
C PRO A 104 16.06 -10.33 -3.04
N THR A 105 16.16 -9.26 -2.24
CA THR A 105 17.21 -8.24 -2.36
C THR A 105 18.09 -8.13 -1.13
N ARG A 106 17.57 -8.48 0.05
CA ARG A 106 18.21 -8.28 1.36
C ARG A 106 19.64 -8.83 1.47
N THR A 107 19.93 -9.96 0.85
CA THR A 107 21.24 -10.64 0.94
C THR A 107 22.24 -10.19 -0.11
N ASN A 108 21.84 -9.33 -1.05
CA ASN A 108 22.66 -8.86 -2.17
C ASN A 108 23.52 -7.63 -1.83
N LEU A 109 23.87 -7.44 -0.55
CA LEU A 109 24.69 -6.32 -0.08
C LEU A 109 26.00 -6.81 0.54
N GLY A 110 27.10 -6.19 0.11
CA GLY A 110 28.41 -6.44 0.63
C GLY A 110 28.69 -5.75 1.97
N SER A 111 29.88 -6.01 2.50
CA SER A 111 30.34 -5.42 3.78
C SER A 111 31.01 -4.04 3.65
N SER A 112 31.34 -3.60 2.43
CA SER A 112 31.90 -2.28 2.18
C SER A 112 30.81 -1.21 2.16
N VAL A 113 31.12 -0.05 2.74
CA VAL A 113 30.22 1.11 2.79
C VAL A 113 30.88 2.35 2.19
N ASP A 114 30.06 3.28 1.74
CA ASP A 114 30.49 4.60 1.29
C ASP A 114 30.73 5.60 2.45
N ALA A 115 30.79 6.89 2.13
CA ALA A 115 31.01 7.94 3.12
C ALA A 115 29.80 8.19 4.04
N ASN A 116 28.60 7.86 3.58
CA ASN A 116 27.33 8.02 4.30
C ASN A 116 26.96 6.74 5.08
N GLY A 117 27.72 5.66 4.88
CA GLY A 117 27.56 4.40 5.57
C GLY A 117 26.66 3.41 4.84
N ASP A 118 26.24 3.75 3.62
CA ASP A 118 25.41 2.90 2.77
C ASP A 118 26.29 1.83 2.10
N ARG A 119 25.85 0.58 2.16
CA ARG A 119 26.53 -0.60 1.59
C ARG A 119 26.51 -0.59 0.06
N TYR A 120 27.46 -1.31 -0.53
CA TYR A 120 27.48 -1.58 -1.98
C TYR A 120 26.85 -2.93 -2.28
N ALA A 121 26.28 -3.07 -3.48
CA ALA A 121 25.75 -4.34 -3.97
C ALA A 121 26.86 -5.41 -4.04
N GLU A 122 26.48 -6.65 -3.76
CA GLU A 122 27.30 -7.86 -3.90
C GLU A 122 26.37 -9.01 -4.33
N ILE A 123 25.93 -8.97 -5.59
CA ILE A 123 25.00 -9.95 -6.17
C ILE A 123 25.76 -11.21 -6.56
N ASP A 124 25.20 -12.38 -6.24
CA ASP A 124 25.63 -13.64 -6.83
C ASP A 124 25.01 -13.77 -8.23
N GLU A 125 25.68 -13.20 -9.23
CA GLU A 125 25.21 -13.15 -10.62
C GLU A 125 24.98 -14.54 -11.21
N ASP A 126 25.83 -15.52 -10.88
CA ASP A 126 25.68 -16.89 -11.39
C ASP A 126 24.38 -17.54 -10.84
N ALA A 127 24.07 -17.31 -9.56
CA ALA A 127 22.83 -17.80 -8.94
C ALA A 127 21.60 -17.11 -9.53
N LEU A 128 21.62 -15.77 -9.66
CA LEU A 128 20.50 -15.01 -10.21
C LEU A 128 20.22 -15.38 -11.66
N ARG A 129 21.24 -15.39 -12.53
CA ARG A 129 21.08 -15.81 -13.93
C ARG A 129 20.57 -17.24 -14.04
N GLY A 130 21.10 -18.14 -13.22
CA GLY A 130 20.65 -19.54 -13.15
C GLY A 130 19.16 -19.64 -12.85
N PHE A 131 18.69 -18.97 -11.80
CA PHE A 131 17.28 -18.98 -11.42
C PHE A 131 16.38 -18.41 -12.51
N ILE A 132 16.68 -17.23 -13.06
CA ILE A 132 15.88 -16.62 -14.13
C ILE A 132 15.83 -17.51 -15.36
N LYS A 133 16.97 -18.05 -15.80
CA LYS A 133 17.05 -18.94 -16.95
C LYS A 133 16.22 -20.21 -16.74
N ASP A 134 16.30 -20.83 -15.56
CA ASP A 134 15.58 -22.08 -15.27
C ASP A 134 14.06 -21.81 -15.14
N THR A 135 13.67 -20.65 -14.62
CA THR A 135 12.27 -20.17 -14.63
C THR A 135 11.75 -19.96 -16.06
N LEU A 136 12.48 -19.24 -16.91
CA LEU A 136 12.08 -19.00 -18.31
C LEU A 136 12.07 -20.27 -19.17
N ASP A 137 12.99 -21.21 -18.90
CA ASP A 137 13.02 -22.54 -19.56
C ASP A 137 11.87 -23.46 -19.12
N GLY A 138 11.08 -23.05 -18.11
CA GLY A 138 9.95 -23.80 -17.57
C GLY A 138 10.38 -24.98 -16.68
N GLU A 139 11.57 -24.94 -16.06
CA GLU A 139 12.03 -26.02 -15.19
C GLU A 139 11.14 -26.19 -13.95
N TYR A 140 10.55 -25.09 -13.47
CA TYR A 140 9.64 -25.06 -12.32
C TYR A 140 8.15 -25.16 -12.71
N GLY A 141 7.83 -25.02 -13.99
CA GLY A 141 6.49 -24.77 -14.52
C GLY A 141 6.55 -23.60 -15.51
N ALA A 142 5.62 -23.53 -16.46
CA ALA A 142 5.65 -22.53 -17.53
C ALA A 142 4.33 -21.74 -17.65
N PRO A 143 3.83 -21.11 -16.56
CA PRO A 143 2.79 -20.09 -16.69
C PRO A 143 3.31 -18.90 -17.50
N GLU A 144 2.40 -18.02 -17.90
CA GLU A 144 2.79 -16.71 -18.40
C GLU A 144 3.46 -15.90 -17.30
N ILE A 145 4.66 -15.37 -17.56
CA ILE A 145 5.40 -14.54 -16.60
C ILE A 145 5.16 -13.09 -16.99
N GLN A 146 4.33 -12.41 -16.19
CA GLN A 146 4.00 -11.01 -16.38
C GLN A 146 5.18 -10.12 -16.00
N ALA A 147 5.76 -10.32 -14.80
CA ALA A 147 6.84 -9.48 -14.33
C ALA A 147 7.80 -10.20 -13.36
N PHE A 148 9.03 -9.70 -13.32
CA PHE A 148 9.96 -9.91 -12.22
C PHE A 148 10.04 -8.62 -11.37
N GLU A 149 9.65 -8.71 -10.12
CA GLU A 149 9.71 -7.59 -9.17
C GLU A 149 10.99 -7.66 -8.35
N ILE A 150 11.76 -6.56 -8.32
CA ILE A 150 13.05 -6.53 -7.61
C ILE A 150 12.85 -6.10 -6.15
N GLY A 151 12.79 -7.09 -5.27
CA GLY A 151 12.68 -6.94 -3.82
C GLY A 151 11.25 -6.74 -3.34
N ASN A 152 11.06 -6.80 -2.02
CA ASN A 152 9.81 -6.40 -1.36
C ASN A 152 10.07 -5.47 -0.17
N GLU A 153 9.43 -4.29 -0.15
CA GLU A 153 9.54 -3.26 0.88
C GLU A 153 10.97 -3.09 1.39
N TYR A 154 11.86 -2.61 0.53
CA TYR A 154 13.30 -2.58 0.80
C TYR A 154 13.64 -1.85 2.11
N TRP A 155 12.83 -0.86 2.47
CA TRP A 155 12.94 -0.06 3.69
C TRP A 155 12.62 -0.85 4.97
N GLY A 156 11.79 -1.89 4.86
CA GLY A 156 11.31 -2.74 5.95
C GLY A 156 12.04 -4.07 5.96
N ALA A 157 11.45 -5.07 5.29
CA ALA A 157 11.95 -6.44 5.26
C ALA A 157 13.30 -6.55 4.54
N GLY A 158 13.51 -5.77 3.48
CA GLY A 158 14.79 -5.72 2.75
C GLY A 158 15.94 -5.13 3.56
N ARG A 159 15.64 -4.33 4.60
CA ARG A 159 16.60 -3.67 5.51
C ARG A 159 17.66 -2.83 4.78
N MET A 160 17.19 -1.98 3.89
CA MET A 160 18.00 -1.11 3.04
C MET A 160 17.61 0.35 3.17
N SER A 161 18.59 1.24 3.01
CA SER A 161 18.31 2.62 2.62
C SER A 161 17.95 2.68 1.13
N ALA A 162 17.34 3.77 0.67
CA ALA A 162 17.06 4.01 -0.75
C ALA A 162 18.31 3.89 -1.64
N VAL A 163 19.47 4.35 -1.15
CA VAL A 163 20.77 4.22 -1.85
C VAL A 163 21.20 2.77 -1.97
N GLU A 164 21.10 2.01 -0.87
CA GLU A 164 21.45 0.58 -0.89
C GLU A 164 20.53 -0.21 -1.83
N TYR A 165 19.25 0.10 -1.81
CA TYR A 165 18.27 -0.52 -2.71
C TYR A 165 18.55 -0.15 -4.17
N GLY A 166 18.74 1.13 -4.50
CA GLY A 166 19.05 1.56 -5.87
C GLY A 166 20.27 0.85 -6.47
N ARG A 167 21.32 0.60 -5.66
CA ARG A 167 22.51 -0.17 -6.08
C ARG A 167 22.20 -1.63 -6.39
N VAL A 168 21.39 -2.27 -5.55
CA VAL A 168 21.00 -3.67 -5.76
C VAL A 168 20.05 -3.78 -6.95
N ALA A 169 19.05 -2.91 -7.01
CA ALA A 169 18.04 -2.92 -8.05
C ALA A 169 18.64 -2.65 -9.43
N SER A 170 19.50 -1.64 -9.58
CA SER A 170 20.17 -1.34 -10.86
C SER A 170 20.96 -2.52 -11.41
N GLU A 171 21.80 -3.17 -10.60
CA GLU A 171 22.57 -4.32 -11.04
C GLU A 171 21.69 -5.56 -11.29
N MET A 172 20.69 -5.83 -10.44
CA MET A 172 19.77 -6.97 -10.63
C MET A 172 18.89 -6.82 -11.89
N SER A 173 18.35 -5.62 -12.14
CA SER A 173 17.48 -5.37 -13.31
C SER A 173 18.21 -5.65 -14.63
N VAL A 174 19.48 -5.23 -14.75
CA VAL A 174 20.31 -5.54 -15.93
C VAL A 174 20.46 -7.05 -16.11
N ILE A 175 20.81 -7.77 -15.04
CA ILE A 175 21.01 -9.22 -15.10
C ILE A 175 19.72 -9.94 -15.52
N VAL A 176 18.58 -9.57 -14.93
CA VAL A 176 17.27 -10.17 -15.23
C VAL A 176 16.86 -9.87 -16.67
N LYS A 177 16.91 -8.60 -17.09
CA LYS A 177 16.52 -8.18 -18.44
C LYS A 177 17.41 -8.82 -19.51
N ASP A 178 18.70 -8.97 -19.24
CA ASP A 178 19.63 -9.66 -20.13
C ASP A 178 19.24 -11.13 -20.36
N GLU A 179 18.87 -11.87 -19.31
CA GLU A 179 18.43 -13.26 -19.43
C GLU A 179 17.11 -13.38 -20.21
N ILE A 180 16.15 -12.48 -19.94
CA ILE A 180 14.87 -12.40 -20.67
C ILE A 180 15.14 -12.20 -22.18
N ARG A 181 15.89 -11.13 -22.53
CA ARG A 181 16.19 -10.77 -23.93
C ARG A 181 17.06 -11.80 -24.64
N SER A 182 17.87 -12.56 -23.91
CA SER A 182 18.75 -13.61 -24.46
C SER A 182 18.03 -14.94 -24.68
N HIS A 183 16.83 -15.12 -24.13
CA HIS A 183 16.10 -16.36 -24.23
C HIS A 183 15.70 -16.66 -25.70
N PRO A 184 15.83 -17.91 -26.21
CA PRO A 184 15.50 -18.24 -27.60
C PRO A 184 14.07 -17.94 -28.03
N ASP A 185 13.12 -17.96 -27.08
CA ASP A 185 11.70 -17.70 -27.29
C ASP A 185 11.29 -16.23 -26.96
N TYR A 186 12.24 -15.31 -26.74
CA TYR A 186 11.95 -13.92 -26.34
C TYR A 186 10.86 -13.27 -27.21
N GLU A 187 11.06 -13.26 -28.53
CA GLU A 187 10.14 -12.65 -29.52
C GLU A 187 8.73 -13.29 -29.56
N GLU A 188 8.55 -14.49 -29.01
CA GLU A 188 7.27 -15.21 -29.03
C GLU A 188 6.56 -15.18 -27.68
N LYS A 189 7.29 -15.04 -26.57
CA LYS A 189 6.74 -15.25 -25.21
C LYS A 189 7.08 -14.20 -24.18
N PHE A 190 8.20 -13.49 -24.34
CA PHE A 190 8.77 -12.69 -23.25
C PHE A 190 9.05 -11.23 -23.65
N THR A 191 8.48 -10.78 -24.77
CA THR A 191 8.54 -9.36 -25.16
C THR A 191 7.86 -8.47 -24.13
N ASP A 192 6.80 -8.99 -23.53
CA ASP A 192 5.89 -8.29 -22.62
C ASP A 192 6.15 -8.70 -21.16
N THR A 193 7.28 -9.38 -20.89
CA THR A 193 7.71 -9.69 -19.52
C THR A 193 8.50 -8.51 -18.95
N ASP A 194 7.93 -7.90 -17.93
CA ASP A 194 8.46 -6.69 -17.31
C ASP A 194 9.47 -6.97 -16.20
N VAL A 195 10.37 -6.02 -15.99
CA VAL A 195 11.24 -5.90 -14.82
C VAL A 195 10.83 -4.65 -14.08
N VAL A 196 10.32 -4.84 -12.86
CA VAL A 196 9.73 -3.74 -12.08
C VAL A 196 10.48 -3.53 -10.77
N VAL A 197 10.63 -2.26 -10.37
CA VAL A 197 11.38 -1.85 -9.18
C VAL A 197 10.51 -1.02 -8.24
N GLN A 198 10.80 -1.03 -6.95
CA GLN A 198 10.01 -0.30 -5.95
C GLN A 198 10.29 1.19 -5.96
N MET A 199 9.23 1.96 -5.74
CA MET A 199 9.33 3.37 -5.43
C MET A 199 10.03 3.63 -4.08
N GLY A 200 10.51 4.85 -3.92
CA GLY A 200 11.11 5.36 -2.70
C GLY A 200 10.10 5.61 -1.58
N GLN A 201 10.37 5.04 -0.41
CA GLN A 201 9.56 5.22 0.79
C GLN A 201 10.40 5.64 1.99
N ASN A 202 9.83 6.48 2.87
CA ASN A 202 10.54 7.05 4.02
C ASN A 202 10.20 6.35 5.34
N TYR A 203 10.55 5.07 5.45
CA TYR A 203 10.26 4.28 6.65
C TYR A 203 11.48 3.49 7.12
N ASN A 204 11.51 3.16 8.41
CA ASN A 204 12.47 2.25 9.04
C ASN A 204 13.92 2.42 8.55
N HIS A 205 14.46 1.47 7.76
CA HIS A 205 15.86 1.51 7.30
C HIS A 205 16.13 2.60 6.25
N SER A 206 15.09 3.09 5.57
CA SER A 206 15.15 4.20 4.63
C SER A 206 14.63 5.52 5.23
N ASN A 207 14.44 5.57 6.56
CA ASN A 207 13.97 6.78 7.22
C ASN A 207 15.07 7.86 7.24
N LEU A 208 14.89 8.89 6.41
CA LEU A 208 15.79 10.03 6.31
C LEU A 208 15.54 11.05 7.42
N SER A 209 14.32 11.18 7.96
CA SER A 209 14.02 12.21 8.97
C SER A 209 14.80 11.98 10.26
N ASP A 210 15.02 10.73 10.65
CA ASP A 210 15.80 10.37 11.84
C ASP A 210 17.27 10.85 11.76
N ARG A 211 17.81 10.95 10.53
CA ARG A 211 19.19 11.43 10.30
C ARG A 211 19.34 12.92 10.55
N TYR A 212 18.24 13.69 10.50
CA TYR A 212 18.26 15.15 10.58
C TYR A 212 17.36 15.75 11.67
N GLU A 213 16.85 14.94 12.61
CA GLU A 213 15.87 15.30 13.66
C GLU A 213 16.17 16.60 14.46
N ASP A 214 17.44 17.01 14.56
CA ASP A 214 17.88 18.20 15.30
C ASP A 214 18.07 19.47 14.42
N MET A 215 17.72 19.43 13.13
CA MET A 215 17.97 20.49 12.13
C MET A 215 16.69 21.24 11.76
N THR A 216 16.81 22.49 11.29
CA THR A 216 15.66 23.18 10.66
C THR A 216 15.46 22.69 9.21
N PRO A 217 14.27 22.83 8.60
CA PRO A 217 14.06 22.42 7.22
C PRO A 217 15.07 23.00 6.22
N GLU A 218 15.52 24.25 6.42
CA GLU A 218 16.55 24.85 5.57
C GLU A 218 17.94 24.24 5.80
N GLU A 219 18.24 23.83 7.03
CA GLU A 219 19.48 23.12 7.35
C GLU A 219 19.46 21.69 6.81
N GLU A 220 18.29 21.03 6.80
CA GLU A 220 18.06 19.71 6.20
C GLU A 220 18.31 19.74 4.70
N VAL A 221 17.70 20.69 3.97
CA VAL A 221 17.89 20.85 2.52
C VAL A 221 19.38 21.01 2.18
N LEU A 222 20.10 21.90 2.88
CA LEU A 222 21.53 22.09 2.66
C LEU A 222 22.36 20.85 3.02
N ALA A 223 21.90 20.04 3.98
CA ALA A 223 22.56 18.79 4.34
C ALA A 223 22.33 17.73 3.26
N PHE A 224 21.11 17.59 2.73
CA PHE A 224 20.80 16.67 1.63
C PHE A 224 21.59 16.99 0.37
N GLU A 225 21.61 18.25 -0.06
CA GLU A 225 22.42 18.72 -1.20
C GLU A 225 23.91 18.39 -1.00
N LYS A 226 24.39 18.52 0.23
CA LYS A 226 25.79 18.24 0.54
C LYS A 226 26.12 16.75 0.61
N ASP A 227 25.24 15.96 1.20
CA ASP A 227 25.50 14.56 1.54
C ASP A 227 25.19 13.62 0.37
N TYR A 228 24.22 13.98 -0.48
CA TYR A 228 23.79 13.16 -1.65
C TYR A 228 23.78 13.91 -2.98
N GLY A 229 24.04 15.23 -2.99
CA GLY A 229 24.04 16.02 -4.23
C GLY A 229 22.67 16.10 -4.91
N ILE A 230 21.57 15.95 -4.16
CA ILE A 230 20.19 16.11 -4.67
C ILE A 230 19.76 17.56 -4.42
N GLU A 231 19.25 18.22 -5.44
CA GLU A 231 18.59 19.53 -5.29
C GLU A 231 17.17 19.29 -4.75
N ILE A 232 16.83 19.91 -3.61
CA ILE A 232 15.51 19.74 -3.01
C ILE A 232 14.60 20.87 -3.44
N GLU A 233 13.49 20.53 -4.10
CA GLU A 233 12.46 21.51 -4.40
C GLU A 233 11.66 21.90 -3.14
N GLY A 234 11.42 23.20 -2.99
CA GLY A 234 10.64 23.75 -1.88
C GLY A 234 11.47 24.03 -0.62
N TRP A 235 10.78 24.41 0.46
CA TRP A 235 11.40 24.81 1.73
C TRP A 235 11.39 23.71 2.79
N ARG A 236 10.72 22.58 2.52
CA ARG A 236 10.70 21.39 3.37
C ARG A 236 11.01 20.15 2.54
N PRO A 237 11.81 19.21 3.06
CA PRO A 237 12.06 17.96 2.38
C PRO A 237 10.80 17.11 2.31
N ASN A 238 10.40 16.72 1.09
CA ASN A 238 9.50 15.59 0.89
C ASN A 238 10.34 14.31 0.83
N TYR A 239 10.37 13.57 1.94
CA TYR A 239 11.27 12.42 2.07
C TYR A 239 10.95 11.26 1.12
N ALA A 240 9.70 11.08 0.69
CA ALA A 240 9.36 10.03 -0.28
C ALA A 240 9.99 10.36 -1.64
N LYS A 241 9.82 11.60 -2.12
CA LYS A 241 10.48 12.08 -3.35
C LYS A 241 12.01 12.03 -3.26
N ILE A 242 12.57 12.39 -2.11
CA ILE A 242 14.03 12.29 -1.91
C ILE A 242 14.49 10.83 -1.98
N ASN A 243 13.73 9.89 -1.41
CA ASN A 243 14.07 8.46 -1.54
C ASN A 243 13.94 7.98 -2.99
N ASN A 244 12.94 8.44 -3.75
CA ASN A 244 12.86 8.18 -5.20
C ASN A 244 14.13 8.68 -5.91
N ASP A 245 14.52 9.95 -5.70
CA ASP A 245 15.71 10.54 -6.31
C ASP A 245 17.00 9.76 -5.94
N LEU A 246 17.10 9.27 -4.72
CA LEU A 246 18.23 8.44 -4.28
C LEU A 246 18.29 7.10 -5.00
N ILE A 247 17.15 6.46 -5.25
CA ILE A 247 17.07 5.22 -6.03
C ILE A 247 17.46 5.49 -7.48
N LEU A 248 16.79 6.47 -8.11
CA LEU A 248 17.00 6.84 -9.51
C LEU A 248 18.46 7.20 -9.81
N LYS A 249 19.13 7.84 -8.86
CA LYS A 249 20.56 8.18 -8.95
C LYS A 249 21.52 7.00 -8.99
N GLU A 250 21.09 5.79 -8.67
CA GLU A 250 21.95 4.62 -8.82
C GLU A 250 21.83 4.00 -10.22
N PHE A 251 20.76 4.30 -10.98
CA PHE A 251 20.58 3.94 -12.40
C PHE A 251 21.29 4.97 -13.31
N ASN A 252 22.61 4.84 -13.43
CA ASN A 252 23.49 5.86 -14.02
C ASN A 252 23.94 5.57 -15.46
N THR A 253 23.54 4.43 -16.02
CA THR A 253 23.89 4.01 -17.37
C THR A 253 22.64 3.73 -18.20
N ASP A 254 22.74 3.95 -19.52
CA ASP A 254 21.66 3.62 -20.46
C ASP A 254 21.24 2.14 -20.33
N GLU A 255 22.18 1.23 -20.04
CA GLU A 255 21.90 -0.20 -19.86
C GLU A 255 21.04 -0.48 -18.60
N GLU A 256 21.33 0.18 -17.48
CA GLU A 256 20.53 0.10 -16.25
C GLU A 256 19.13 0.70 -16.47
N GLN A 257 19.05 1.83 -17.17
CA GLN A 257 17.80 2.52 -17.47
C GLN A 257 16.91 1.70 -18.43
N ASP A 258 17.48 1.16 -19.51
CA ASP A 258 16.79 0.30 -20.49
C ASP A 258 16.39 -1.09 -19.93
N SER A 259 16.70 -1.37 -18.66
CA SER A 259 16.46 -2.65 -18.00
C SER A 259 15.22 -2.68 -17.11
N VAL A 260 14.58 -1.54 -16.87
CA VAL A 260 13.39 -1.39 -16.02
C VAL A 260 12.21 -0.96 -16.90
N ASP A 261 11.08 -1.63 -16.72
CA ASP A 261 9.85 -1.39 -17.49
C ASP A 261 8.75 -0.74 -16.63
N GLY A 262 8.81 -0.91 -15.30
CA GLY A 262 7.80 -0.39 -14.41
C GLY A 262 8.26 -0.06 -12.99
N VAL A 263 7.44 0.73 -12.30
CA VAL A 263 7.64 1.13 -10.90
C VAL A 263 6.49 0.64 -10.02
N VAL A 264 6.85 0.10 -8.86
CA VAL A 264 5.95 -0.55 -7.91
C VAL A 264 5.62 0.38 -6.75
N ALA A 265 4.33 0.45 -6.40
CA ALA A 265 3.82 1.04 -5.18
C ALA A 265 2.96 0.06 -4.37
N HIS A 266 2.84 0.30 -3.07
CA HIS A 266 1.92 -0.40 -2.18
C HIS A 266 0.89 0.60 -1.63
N ILE A 267 -0.40 0.38 -1.88
CA ILE A 267 -1.46 1.34 -1.53
C ILE A 267 -2.31 0.79 -0.39
N TYR A 268 -2.12 1.34 0.81
CA TYR A 268 -2.94 1.02 1.98
C TYR A 268 -3.77 2.22 2.42
N SER A 269 -5.04 2.25 2.00
CA SER A 269 -5.92 3.40 2.25
C SER A 269 -6.23 3.58 3.74
N LYS A 270 -6.28 4.84 4.14
CA LYS A 270 -6.66 5.36 5.44
C LYS A 270 -7.89 6.28 5.32
N ALA A 271 -8.57 6.28 4.17
CA ALA A 271 -9.83 6.98 3.99
C ALA A 271 -10.94 6.35 4.87
N PRO A 272 -11.97 7.11 5.26
CA PRO A 272 -12.18 8.54 4.97
C PRO A 272 -11.36 9.49 5.86
N GLU A 273 -10.62 8.97 6.86
CA GLU A 273 -9.82 9.82 7.75
C GLU A 273 -8.64 10.51 7.04
N SER A 274 -8.18 9.94 5.92
CA SER A 274 -7.14 10.50 5.06
C SER A 274 -7.38 10.12 3.60
N MET A 275 -8.24 10.86 2.91
CA MET A 275 -8.59 10.62 1.49
C MET A 275 -7.37 10.52 0.58
N GLN A 276 -6.39 11.41 0.77
CA GLN A 276 -5.17 11.45 -0.04
C GLN A 276 -4.37 10.14 -0.03
N SER A 277 -4.54 9.28 0.98
CA SER A 277 -3.84 8.01 1.07
C SER A 277 -4.15 7.04 -0.08
N ARG A 278 -5.27 7.21 -0.79
CA ARG A 278 -5.61 6.42 -1.99
C ARG A 278 -4.64 6.66 -3.15
N ILE A 279 -4.13 7.89 -3.28
CA ILE A 279 -3.34 8.33 -4.45
C ILE A 279 -1.94 8.83 -4.10
N TRP A 280 -1.60 8.92 -2.82
CA TRP A 280 -0.36 9.55 -2.36
C TRP A 280 0.89 8.96 -3.02
N ASP A 281 1.00 7.63 -3.05
CA ASP A 281 2.17 6.95 -3.59
C ASP A 281 2.29 7.12 -5.11
N MET A 282 1.17 7.04 -5.83
CA MET A 282 1.12 7.38 -7.25
C MET A 282 1.53 8.83 -7.51
N SER A 283 1.08 9.79 -6.68
CA SER A 283 1.50 11.18 -6.84
C SER A 283 3.00 11.37 -6.56
N GLN A 284 3.60 10.58 -5.66
CA GLN A 284 5.05 10.61 -5.48
C GLN A 284 5.79 10.07 -6.69
N ILE A 285 5.28 9.03 -7.34
CA ILE A 285 5.85 8.50 -8.59
C ILE A 285 5.72 9.54 -9.71
N ASN A 286 4.51 10.05 -9.96
CA ASN A 286 4.21 10.96 -11.06
C ASN A 286 4.90 12.33 -10.92
N GLU A 287 5.22 12.74 -9.69
CA GLU A 287 5.91 14.00 -9.42
C GLU A 287 7.41 13.82 -9.11
N THR A 288 7.99 12.64 -9.40
CA THR A 288 9.44 12.40 -9.36
C THR A 288 9.93 11.88 -10.72
N GLY A 289 11.19 12.11 -11.09
CA GLY A 289 11.74 11.88 -12.44
C GLY A 289 11.85 10.41 -12.90
N TRP A 290 10.93 9.53 -12.52
CA TRP A 290 10.85 8.13 -12.94
C TRP A 290 10.76 8.00 -14.47
N GLU A 291 9.83 8.70 -15.12
CA GLU A 291 9.71 8.70 -16.58
C GLU A 291 10.90 9.36 -17.27
N GLU A 292 11.53 10.35 -16.63
CA GLU A 292 12.73 11.00 -17.17
C GLU A 292 13.93 10.04 -17.24
N VAL A 293 13.99 9.08 -16.30
CA VAL A 293 15.07 8.10 -16.18
C VAL A 293 14.80 6.84 -17.00
N PHE A 294 13.56 6.34 -17.02
CA PHE A 294 13.22 5.06 -17.63
C PHE A 294 12.43 5.16 -18.94
N GLY A 295 11.93 6.35 -19.29
CA GLY A 295 11.15 6.61 -20.50
C GLY A 295 9.68 6.87 -20.23
N GLU A 296 9.01 7.45 -21.23
CA GLU A 296 7.57 7.82 -21.17
C GLU A 296 6.64 6.59 -21.13
N ASP A 297 7.13 5.42 -21.55
CA ASP A 297 6.37 4.15 -21.57
C ASP A 297 6.43 3.39 -20.22
N LEU A 298 7.02 3.98 -19.17
CA LEU A 298 7.15 3.35 -17.85
C LEU A 298 5.77 2.97 -17.27
N THR A 299 5.57 1.69 -16.97
CA THR A 299 4.31 1.20 -16.39
C THR A 299 4.26 1.37 -14.87
N ARG A 300 3.05 1.39 -14.31
CA ARG A 300 2.84 1.43 -12.85
C ARG A 300 2.28 0.10 -12.38
N TYR A 301 2.83 -0.40 -11.29
CA TYR A 301 2.38 -1.62 -10.64
C TYR A 301 1.93 -1.31 -9.21
N VAL A 302 0.77 -1.84 -8.81
CA VAL A 302 0.29 -1.77 -7.42
C VAL A 302 0.30 -3.17 -6.83
N THR A 303 1.47 -3.64 -6.39
CA THR A 303 1.67 -5.05 -6.05
C THR A 303 1.17 -5.45 -4.67
N GLU A 304 0.73 -4.48 -3.87
CA GLU A 304 -0.04 -4.68 -2.66
C GLU A 304 -1.04 -3.54 -2.48
N TRP A 305 -2.32 -3.86 -2.32
CA TRP A 305 -3.33 -2.86 -1.96
C TRP A 305 -4.50 -3.39 -1.15
N ASN A 306 -5.02 -2.54 -0.24
CA ASN A 306 -6.29 -2.70 0.49
C ASN A 306 -6.55 -1.46 1.38
N GLN A 307 -7.59 -1.48 2.20
CA GLN A 307 -7.66 -0.63 3.39
C GLN A 307 -6.61 -1.07 4.42
N SER A 308 -5.91 -0.09 5.02
CA SER A 308 -4.89 -0.33 6.05
C SER A 308 -5.49 -1.05 7.26
N ALA A 309 -4.90 -2.18 7.66
CA ALA A 309 -5.34 -2.99 8.79
C ALA A 309 -4.50 -2.78 10.07
N SER A 310 -3.33 -2.17 9.94
CA SER A 310 -2.36 -1.94 11.04
C SER A 310 -2.25 -0.45 11.36
N THR A 311 -3.40 0.23 11.32
CA THR A 311 -3.56 1.60 11.79
C THR A 311 -4.50 1.68 13.00
N GLY A 312 -4.26 2.65 13.90
CA GLY A 312 -5.14 2.93 15.04
C GLY A 312 -6.40 3.73 14.69
N ARG A 313 -6.59 4.06 13.40
CA ARG A 313 -7.70 4.84 12.85
C ARG A 313 -9.01 4.05 12.81
N PHE A 314 -8.93 2.76 12.49
CA PHE A 314 -10.11 1.92 12.29
C PHE A 314 -10.35 0.96 13.45
N ASP A 315 -11.62 0.70 13.75
CA ASP A 315 -12.02 -0.34 14.69
C ASP A 315 -12.19 -1.68 13.96
N ARG A 316 -11.39 -2.66 14.36
CA ARG A 316 -11.37 -4.01 13.76
C ARG A 316 -12.75 -4.67 13.66
N ALA A 317 -13.65 -4.39 14.60
CA ALA A 317 -14.96 -5.02 14.63
C ALA A 317 -16.04 -4.24 13.87
N ASN A 318 -15.76 -3.01 13.40
CA ASN A 318 -16.78 -2.09 12.87
C ASN A 318 -16.43 -1.44 11.52
N ASP A 319 -15.20 -1.56 11.02
CA ASP A 319 -14.77 -0.85 9.81
C ASP A 319 -14.28 -1.75 8.67
N TYR A 320 -14.21 -3.08 8.86
CA TYR A 320 -13.65 -4.02 7.87
C TYR A 320 -14.67 -4.95 7.19
N GLY A 321 -15.96 -4.71 7.40
CA GLY A 321 -17.04 -5.36 6.66
C GLY A 321 -17.41 -4.59 5.39
N LEU A 322 -18.68 -4.27 5.21
CA LEU A 322 -19.21 -3.55 4.05
C LEU A 322 -18.59 -2.17 3.83
N LYS A 323 -18.01 -1.54 4.86
CA LYS A 323 -17.26 -0.28 4.71
C LYS A 323 -15.94 -0.48 3.96
N ASN A 324 -15.19 -1.53 4.27
CA ASN A 324 -13.97 -1.87 3.54
C ASN A 324 -14.30 -2.37 2.13
N ALA A 325 -15.44 -3.06 1.95
CA ALA A 325 -15.93 -3.39 0.62
C ALA A 325 -16.09 -2.14 -0.26
N LYS A 326 -16.72 -1.07 0.26
CA LYS A 326 -16.78 0.23 -0.43
C LYS A 326 -15.38 0.76 -0.75
N GLU A 327 -14.50 0.80 0.25
CA GLU A 327 -13.15 1.33 0.09
C GLU A 327 -12.33 0.60 -0.99
N LEU A 328 -12.57 -0.70 -1.23
CA LEU A 328 -11.90 -1.41 -2.31
C LEU A 328 -12.23 -0.82 -3.69
N LEU A 329 -13.49 -0.44 -3.92
CA LEU A 329 -13.89 0.20 -5.18
C LEU A 329 -13.22 1.55 -5.33
N GLU A 330 -13.26 2.37 -4.27
CA GLU A 330 -12.70 3.72 -4.29
C GLU A 330 -11.18 3.74 -4.46
N ILE A 331 -10.46 2.70 -4.01
CA ILE A 331 -9.04 2.52 -4.36
C ILE A 331 -8.90 2.14 -5.84
N ALA A 332 -9.68 1.16 -6.31
CA ALA A 332 -9.59 0.65 -7.69
C ALA A 332 -9.90 1.74 -8.73
N GLU A 333 -10.81 2.67 -8.46
CA GLU A 333 -11.12 3.84 -9.29
C GLU A 333 -9.91 4.74 -9.59
N THR A 334 -8.85 4.64 -8.78
CA THR A 334 -7.61 5.39 -9.02
C THR A 334 -6.71 4.73 -10.05
N PHE A 335 -6.88 3.43 -10.35
CA PHE A 335 -5.93 2.66 -11.15
C PHE A 335 -5.86 3.07 -12.62
N PRO A 336 -6.99 3.23 -13.35
CA PRO A 336 -6.92 3.54 -14.79
C PRO A 336 -6.27 4.91 -15.08
N GLU A 337 -6.64 5.95 -14.31
CA GLU A 337 -6.09 7.30 -14.50
C GLU A 337 -4.63 7.45 -14.01
N ASN A 338 -4.12 6.49 -13.23
CA ASN A 338 -2.71 6.43 -12.85
C ASN A 338 -1.89 5.43 -13.70
N HIS A 339 -2.48 4.93 -14.81
CA HIS A 339 -1.84 3.97 -15.72
C HIS A 339 -1.29 2.74 -14.99
N VAL A 340 -2.04 2.23 -14.01
CA VAL A 340 -1.70 1.00 -13.31
C VAL A 340 -1.93 -0.17 -14.26
N GLU A 341 -0.85 -0.83 -14.66
CA GLU A 341 -0.85 -1.97 -15.57
C GLU A 341 -1.36 -3.23 -14.85
N ALA A 342 -0.83 -3.48 -13.64
CA ALA A 342 -1.23 -4.62 -12.84
C ALA A 342 -1.34 -4.26 -11.35
N ALA A 343 -2.30 -4.86 -10.66
CA ALA A 343 -2.48 -4.69 -9.24
C ALA A 343 -2.80 -6.00 -8.52
N HIS A 344 -2.32 -6.15 -7.29
CA HIS A 344 -2.47 -7.38 -6.51
C HIS A 344 -3.02 -7.07 -5.11
N VAL A 345 -4.25 -7.52 -4.85
CA VAL A 345 -4.92 -7.27 -3.57
C VAL A 345 -4.20 -8.00 -2.43
N TRP A 346 -4.08 -7.33 -1.28
CA TRP A 346 -3.50 -7.90 -0.06
C TRP A 346 -4.55 -7.97 1.06
N ALA A 347 -4.98 -9.14 1.53
CA ALA A 347 -4.61 -10.48 1.10
C ALA A 347 -5.86 -11.35 0.94
N VAL A 348 -5.75 -12.37 0.09
CA VAL A 348 -6.83 -13.34 -0.15
C VAL A 348 -7.17 -14.05 1.15
N GLN A 349 -6.18 -14.74 1.73
CA GLN A 349 -6.33 -15.43 3.00
C GLN A 349 -5.29 -14.91 3.97
N GLN A 350 -5.71 -14.09 4.93
CA GLN A 350 -4.85 -13.65 6.03
C GLN A 350 -5.58 -13.66 7.38
N ASN A 351 -4.88 -13.36 8.48
CA ASN A 351 -5.46 -13.12 9.80
C ASN A 351 -5.65 -11.61 10.07
N THR A 352 -5.56 -10.79 9.03
CA THR A 352 -5.79 -9.34 9.09
C THR A 352 -7.29 -9.05 9.27
N ALA A 353 -7.67 -7.78 9.28
CA ALA A 353 -9.08 -7.42 9.30
C ALA A 353 -9.64 -7.27 7.88
N SER A 354 -8.78 -6.93 6.92
CA SER A 354 -9.13 -6.62 5.53
C SER A 354 -9.00 -7.80 4.56
N ASP A 355 -8.82 -9.03 5.04
CA ASP A 355 -8.70 -10.19 4.18
C ASP A 355 -10.00 -10.52 3.40
N LEU A 356 -9.87 -11.22 2.28
CA LEU A 356 -10.98 -11.51 1.39
C LEU A 356 -11.68 -12.85 1.69
N ALA A 357 -11.00 -13.79 2.35
CA ALA A 357 -11.45 -15.17 2.51
C ALA A 357 -11.07 -15.81 3.85
N ASN A 358 -10.80 -15.02 4.89
CA ASN A 358 -10.41 -15.44 6.23
C ASN A 358 -9.14 -16.32 6.26
N LEU A 359 -9.09 -17.26 7.21
CA LEU A 359 -7.99 -18.17 7.37
C LEU A 359 -7.94 -19.22 6.26
N GLU A 360 -6.74 -19.70 5.91
CA GLU A 360 -6.61 -20.90 5.06
C GLU A 360 -7.45 -22.04 5.65
N GLY A 361 -8.27 -22.68 4.80
CA GLY A 361 -9.28 -23.68 5.19
C GLY A 361 -10.66 -23.13 5.57
N SER A 362 -10.88 -21.82 5.50
CA SER A 362 -12.20 -21.21 5.79
C SER A 362 -13.18 -21.37 4.61
N GLU A 363 -14.48 -21.45 4.93
CA GLU A 363 -15.55 -21.51 3.92
C GLU A 363 -15.98 -20.09 3.50
N GLY A 364 -16.30 -19.91 2.22
CA GLY A 364 -16.83 -18.65 1.67
C GLY A 364 -15.85 -17.46 1.64
N LEU A 365 -16.31 -16.34 1.08
CA LEU A 365 -15.61 -15.07 1.08
C LEU A 365 -16.12 -14.18 2.22
N THR A 366 -15.33 -13.18 2.62
CA THR A 366 -15.81 -12.06 3.44
C THR A 366 -16.69 -11.15 2.58
N THR A 367 -17.39 -10.18 3.21
CA THR A 367 -18.11 -9.14 2.45
C THR A 367 -17.18 -8.39 1.50
N THR A 368 -15.94 -8.19 1.92
CA THR A 368 -14.90 -7.51 1.13
C THR A 368 -14.44 -8.39 -0.03
N GLY A 369 -14.31 -9.70 0.17
CA GLY A 369 -14.05 -10.65 -0.91
C GLY A 369 -15.18 -10.74 -1.94
N GLU A 370 -16.44 -10.77 -1.52
CA GLU A 370 -17.57 -10.73 -2.46
C GLU A 370 -17.60 -9.44 -3.28
N MET A 371 -17.26 -8.31 -2.66
CA MET A 371 -17.15 -7.05 -3.38
C MET A 371 -16.00 -7.07 -4.39
N PHE A 372 -14.82 -7.56 -4.00
CA PHE A 372 -13.70 -7.75 -4.91
C PHE A 372 -14.10 -8.59 -6.13
N LYS A 373 -14.78 -9.72 -5.89
CA LYS A 373 -15.31 -10.58 -6.96
C LYS A 373 -16.26 -9.82 -7.88
N MET A 374 -17.22 -9.06 -7.33
CA MET A 374 -18.16 -8.28 -8.13
C MET A 374 -17.45 -7.26 -9.03
N MET A 375 -16.36 -6.66 -8.55
CA MET A 375 -15.54 -5.74 -9.34
C MET A 375 -14.76 -6.47 -10.44
N ALA A 376 -14.06 -7.55 -10.08
CA ALA A 376 -13.26 -8.35 -11.01
C ALA A 376 -14.12 -8.96 -12.13
N GLU A 377 -15.40 -9.28 -11.87
CA GLU A 377 -16.32 -9.80 -12.88
C GLU A 377 -16.94 -8.71 -13.79
N SER A 378 -17.04 -7.46 -13.34
CA SER A 378 -17.87 -6.45 -14.02
C SER A 378 -17.11 -5.26 -14.58
N LEU A 379 -16.00 -4.86 -13.96
CA LEU A 379 -15.25 -3.66 -14.32
C LEU A 379 -14.30 -3.83 -15.52
N PRO A 380 -13.59 -4.96 -15.73
CA PRO A 380 -12.68 -5.12 -16.86
C PRO A 380 -13.33 -4.75 -18.20
N GLY A 381 -12.63 -3.91 -18.97
CA GLY A 381 -13.09 -3.34 -20.24
C GLY A 381 -13.98 -2.10 -20.13
N LYS A 382 -14.45 -1.74 -18.92
CA LYS A 382 -15.31 -0.56 -18.70
C LYS A 382 -14.49 0.65 -18.26
N ARG A 383 -15.01 1.82 -18.58
CA ARG A 383 -14.53 3.13 -18.13
C ARG A 383 -15.41 3.64 -17.01
N GLU A 384 -14.82 4.37 -16.09
CA GLU A 384 -15.55 5.06 -15.05
C GLU A 384 -16.36 6.22 -15.64
N VAL A 385 -17.60 6.37 -15.19
CA VAL A 385 -18.50 7.46 -15.52
C VAL A 385 -18.54 8.40 -14.33
N VAL A 386 -17.99 9.60 -14.50
CA VAL A 386 -17.97 10.63 -13.46
C VAL A 386 -19.38 11.21 -13.33
N LEU A 387 -19.97 11.06 -12.16
CA LEU A 387 -21.31 11.53 -11.80
C LEU A 387 -21.27 12.71 -10.81
N GLY A 388 -20.17 12.84 -10.06
CA GLY A 388 -19.88 13.93 -9.11
C GLY A 388 -19.49 15.25 -9.76
N GLU A 389 -18.95 16.20 -9.00
CA GLU A 389 -18.46 17.47 -9.56
C GLU A 389 -17.21 17.22 -10.45
N GLU A 390 -17.19 17.77 -11.67
CA GLU A 390 -16.13 17.51 -12.68
C GLU A 390 -14.71 17.86 -12.20
N ASP A 391 -14.57 18.77 -11.23
CA ASP A 391 -13.28 19.25 -10.73
C ASP A 391 -12.76 18.44 -9.51
N ASP A 392 -13.51 17.46 -8.98
CA ASP A 392 -13.03 16.60 -7.89
C ASP A 392 -12.36 15.34 -8.45
N SER A 393 -11.06 15.20 -8.21
CA SER A 393 -10.27 14.07 -8.70
C SER A 393 -10.42 12.80 -7.86
N LEU A 394 -11.00 12.91 -6.66
CA LEU A 394 -11.09 11.81 -5.69
C LEU A 394 -12.53 11.33 -5.45
N GLU A 395 -13.52 12.21 -5.61
CA GLU A 395 -14.94 11.90 -5.43
C GLU A 395 -15.66 12.06 -6.78
N LYS A 396 -15.97 10.93 -7.43
CA LYS A 396 -16.50 10.87 -8.80
C LYS A 396 -17.93 10.31 -8.84
N GLU A 397 -18.41 9.81 -7.72
CA GLU A 397 -19.73 9.26 -7.49
C GLU A 397 -20.84 10.32 -7.43
N ALA A 398 -22.08 9.88 -7.58
CA ALA A 398 -23.23 10.68 -7.16
C ALA A 398 -23.51 10.44 -5.68
N GLU A 399 -23.41 11.48 -4.83
CA GLU A 399 -23.67 11.41 -3.39
C GLU A 399 -24.92 12.22 -2.95
N ASP A 400 -25.61 11.76 -1.89
CA ASP A 400 -26.55 12.57 -1.10
C ASP A 400 -26.00 12.76 0.33
N ASP A 401 -25.48 13.95 0.61
CA ASP A 401 -24.90 14.35 1.91
C ASP A 401 -25.80 14.06 3.12
N GLN A 402 -27.12 13.94 2.93
CA GLN A 402 -28.05 13.68 4.03
C GLN A 402 -28.10 12.21 4.43
N SER A 403 -28.13 11.29 3.46
CA SER A 403 -28.16 9.85 3.73
C SER A 403 -26.76 9.25 3.78
N GLY A 404 -25.79 9.85 3.07
CA GLY A 404 -24.49 9.26 2.73
C GLY A 404 -24.62 8.16 1.68
N ASP A 405 -25.70 8.19 0.90
CA ASP A 405 -25.90 7.24 -0.19
C ASP A 405 -25.04 7.65 -1.38
N GLU A 406 -24.45 6.67 -2.05
CA GLU A 406 -23.53 6.91 -3.15
C GLU A 406 -23.79 5.96 -4.32
N VAL A 407 -23.58 6.44 -5.54
CA VAL A 407 -23.69 5.61 -6.76
C VAL A 407 -22.49 5.87 -7.67
N HIS A 408 -21.75 4.79 -7.93
CA HIS A 408 -20.63 4.74 -8.87
C HIS A 408 -21.09 4.04 -10.15
N ALA A 409 -20.56 4.46 -11.29
CA ALA A 409 -21.00 3.98 -12.61
C ALA A 409 -19.82 3.69 -13.52
N PHE A 410 -19.90 2.58 -14.25
CA PHE A 410 -18.86 2.11 -15.16
C PHE A 410 -19.48 1.57 -16.43
N ALA A 411 -18.96 1.93 -17.60
CA ALA A 411 -19.54 1.50 -18.87
C ALA A 411 -18.50 1.21 -19.95
N ASP A 412 -18.88 0.32 -20.86
CA ASP A 412 -18.23 0.16 -22.16
C ASP A 412 -19.22 0.55 -23.29
N GLU A 413 -18.94 0.16 -24.52
CA GLU A 413 -19.78 0.44 -25.69
C GLU A 413 -21.23 -0.06 -25.56
N SER A 414 -21.44 -1.12 -24.76
CA SER A 414 -22.67 -1.90 -24.70
C SER A 414 -23.19 -2.16 -23.30
N ASP A 415 -22.35 -2.22 -22.29
CA ASP A 415 -22.72 -2.69 -20.97
C ASP A 415 -22.46 -1.60 -19.91
N LEU A 416 -23.31 -1.57 -18.88
CA LEU A 416 -23.24 -0.63 -17.77
C LEU A 416 -23.26 -1.40 -16.45
N ALA A 417 -22.29 -1.12 -15.57
CA ALA A 417 -22.25 -1.59 -14.20
C ALA A 417 -22.43 -0.39 -13.24
N LEU A 418 -23.25 -0.55 -12.21
CA LEU A 418 -23.41 0.42 -11.14
C LEU A 418 -23.14 -0.25 -9.79
N PHE A 419 -22.47 0.47 -8.92
CA PHE A 419 -22.33 0.12 -7.50
C PHE A 419 -23.02 1.20 -6.68
N ALA A 420 -24.07 0.84 -5.95
CA ALA A 420 -24.81 1.76 -5.10
C ALA A 420 -24.65 1.38 -3.62
N PHE A 421 -24.21 2.33 -2.82
CA PHE A 421 -23.89 2.16 -1.40
C PHE A 421 -24.93 2.88 -0.55
N ALA A 422 -25.55 2.17 0.38
CA ALA A 422 -26.43 2.80 1.35
C ALA A 422 -25.62 3.43 2.48
N GLY A 423 -25.79 4.73 2.71
CA GLY A 423 -25.09 5.44 3.77
C GLY A 423 -25.58 5.09 5.17
N GLU A 424 -24.84 5.54 6.19
CA GLU A 424 -25.18 5.30 7.60
C GLU A 424 -26.56 5.88 7.96
N GLN A 425 -26.94 7.00 7.32
CA GLN A 425 -28.21 7.69 7.57
C GLN A 425 -29.33 7.25 6.60
N ASN A 426 -29.12 6.22 5.79
CA ASN A 426 -30.14 5.68 4.90
C ASN A 426 -31.38 5.23 5.70
N GLU A 427 -32.55 5.79 5.36
CA GLU A 427 -33.82 5.53 6.08
C GLU A 427 -34.60 4.32 5.53
N GLY A 428 -34.02 3.57 4.60
CA GLY A 428 -34.55 2.29 4.14
C GLY A 428 -34.82 2.19 2.64
N ASN A 429 -34.80 3.27 1.87
CA ASN A 429 -35.09 3.22 0.43
C ASN A 429 -34.10 4.07 -0.36
N MET A 430 -33.59 3.50 -1.45
CA MET A 430 -32.81 4.21 -2.47
C MET A 430 -33.62 4.27 -3.77
N GLU A 431 -33.72 5.47 -4.36
CA GLU A 431 -34.39 5.71 -5.64
C GLU A 431 -33.33 6.23 -6.62
N ILE A 432 -32.98 5.45 -7.66
CA ILE A 432 -31.95 5.81 -8.65
C ILE A 432 -32.63 6.03 -10.01
N ASP A 433 -32.50 7.24 -10.57
CA ASP A 433 -33.01 7.60 -11.89
C ASP A 433 -31.92 7.42 -12.95
N LEU A 434 -32.10 6.40 -13.79
CA LEU A 434 -31.17 5.94 -14.82
C LEU A 434 -31.31 6.69 -16.14
N ASN A 435 -32.34 7.54 -16.29
CA ASN A 435 -32.70 8.15 -17.56
C ASN A 435 -31.64 9.13 -18.10
N GLY A 436 -30.68 9.56 -17.29
CA GLY A 436 -29.52 10.35 -17.75
C GLY A 436 -28.45 9.49 -18.45
N LEU A 437 -28.38 8.20 -18.13
CA LEU A 437 -27.38 7.28 -18.69
C LEU A 437 -27.96 6.43 -19.83
N ILE A 438 -29.13 5.80 -19.61
CA ILE A 438 -29.66 4.76 -20.49
C ILE A 438 -31.13 4.98 -20.87
N ASN A 439 -31.51 4.54 -22.06
CA ASN A 439 -32.88 4.57 -22.58
C ASN A 439 -33.51 3.17 -22.68
N SER A 440 -32.69 2.14 -22.76
CA SER A 440 -33.11 0.73 -22.86
C SER A 440 -31.96 -0.19 -22.46
N TYR A 441 -32.28 -1.43 -22.13
CA TYR A 441 -31.33 -2.51 -21.90
C TYR A 441 -31.94 -3.84 -22.36
N GLY A 442 -31.11 -4.81 -22.70
CA GLY A 442 -31.54 -6.17 -23.04
C GLY A 442 -31.84 -6.99 -21.80
N ALA A 443 -30.91 -7.01 -20.85
CA ALA A 443 -31.02 -7.67 -19.56
C ALA A 443 -30.51 -6.76 -18.44
N ALA A 444 -31.00 -7.00 -17.22
CA ALA A 444 -30.52 -6.33 -16.02
C ALA A 444 -30.41 -7.35 -14.88
N THR A 445 -29.29 -7.35 -14.18
CA THR A 445 -29.06 -8.15 -12.97
C THR A 445 -28.86 -7.20 -11.80
N ILE A 446 -29.48 -7.51 -10.66
CA ILE A 446 -29.33 -6.73 -9.42
C ILE A 446 -28.98 -7.70 -8.30
N THR A 447 -27.80 -7.54 -7.73
CA THR A 447 -27.32 -8.33 -6.60
C THR A 447 -27.14 -7.41 -5.40
N ARG A 448 -27.73 -7.78 -4.28
CA ARG A 448 -27.53 -7.11 -3.00
C ARG A 448 -26.49 -7.86 -2.19
N LEU A 449 -25.46 -7.14 -1.78
CA LEU A 449 -24.48 -7.57 -0.81
C LEU A 449 -24.77 -6.91 0.55
N GLY A 450 -25.00 -7.76 1.55
CA GLY A 450 -25.20 -7.35 2.92
C GLY A 450 -24.69 -8.40 3.89
N VAL A 451 -25.16 -8.31 5.14
CA VAL A 451 -24.89 -9.31 6.19
C VAL A 451 -26.20 -9.87 6.73
N GLN A 452 -26.15 -11.05 7.35
CA GLN A 452 -27.33 -11.66 7.98
C GLN A 452 -27.99 -10.74 9.01
N ASP A 453 -29.31 -10.88 9.17
CA ASP A 453 -30.11 -10.04 10.06
C ASP A 453 -29.61 -10.09 11.52
N GLY A 454 -29.24 -8.91 12.04
CA GLY A 454 -28.77 -8.74 13.42
C GLY A 454 -27.25 -8.83 13.59
N GLU A 455 -26.53 -9.07 12.50
CA GLU A 455 -25.07 -8.99 12.47
C GLU A 455 -24.55 -7.57 12.27
N ASN A 456 -23.25 -7.38 12.49
CA ASN A 456 -22.62 -6.07 12.37
C ASN A 456 -22.08 -5.87 10.95
N PRO A 457 -22.65 -4.96 10.12
CA PRO A 457 -22.19 -4.76 8.75
C PRO A 457 -20.74 -4.28 8.66
N GLY A 458 -20.18 -3.76 9.75
CA GLY A 458 -18.78 -3.34 9.83
C GLY A 458 -17.78 -4.44 10.19
N ASN A 459 -18.23 -5.65 10.53
CA ASN A 459 -17.35 -6.73 10.95
C ASN A 459 -17.02 -7.66 9.77
N ASN A 460 -15.74 -7.90 9.51
CA ASN A 460 -15.28 -8.80 8.45
C ASN A 460 -15.70 -10.27 8.67
N ASN A 461 -15.96 -10.66 9.93
CA ASN A 461 -16.41 -12.01 10.29
C ASN A 461 -17.93 -12.19 10.21
N SER A 462 -18.67 -11.18 9.74
CA SER A 462 -20.11 -11.32 9.60
C SER A 462 -20.50 -12.26 8.46
N GLU A 463 -21.56 -13.03 8.68
CA GLU A 463 -22.12 -13.95 7.70
C GLU A 463 -22.68 -13.15 6.53
N VAL A 464 -22.04 -13.32 5.38
CA VAL A 464 -22.42 -12.69 4.11
C VAL A 464 -23.85 -13.05 3.74
N LEU A 465 -24.59 -12.07 3.24
CA LEU A 465 -25.89 -12.26 2.61
C LEU A 465 -25.85 -11.70 1.19
N LEU A 466 -25.87 -12.60 0.21
CA LEU A 466 -26.07 -12.29 -1.19
C LEU A 466 -27.52 -12.58 -1.59
N GLU A 467 -28.19 -11.59 -2.18
CA GLU A 467 -29.56 -11.72 -2.66
C GLU A 467 -29.68 -11.21 -4.10
N GLU A 468 -30.05 -12.09 -5.04
CA GLU A 468 -30.47 -11.69 -6.39
C GLU A 468 -31.88 -11.11 -6.34
N LEU A 469 -32.03 -9.87 -6.82
CA LEU A 469 -33.29 -9.14 -6.85
C LEU A 469 -33.88 -9.13 -8.26
N ASN A 470 -35.21 -9.10 -8.36
CA ASN A 470 -35.90 -9.09 -9.64
C ASN A 470 -35.91 -7.68 -10.24
N ALA A 471 -35.03 -7.42 -11.22
CA ALA A 471 -34.93 -6.14 -11.90
C ALA A 471 -36.25 -5.66 -12.54
N GLU A 472 -37.09 -6.57 -13.06
CA GLU A 472 -38.39 -6.22 -13.65
C GLU A 472 -39.40 -5.68 -12.62
N GLU A 473 -39.21 -5.99 -11.34
CA GLU A 473 -40.07 -5.51 -10.25
C GLU A 473 -39.56 -4.21 -9.63
N LEU A 474 -38.25 -3.93 -9.73
CA LEU A 474 -37.61 -2.79 -9.08
C LEU A 474 -37.41 -1.59 -10.03
N ILE A 475 -37.33 -1.82 -11.34
CA ILE A 475 -37.13 -0.77 -12.34
C ILE A 475 -38.46 -0.45 -13.02
N GLU A 476 -38.99 0.75 -12.78
CA GLU A 476 -40.21 1.27 -13.43
C GLU A 476 -39.92 2.65 -14.04
N ASP A 477 -40.26 2.83 -15.32
CA ASP A 477 -40.06 4.08 -16.07
C ASP A 477 -38.61 4.65 -15.97
N GLY A 478 -37.60 3.77 -15.95
CA GLY A 478 -36.18 4.14 -15.85
C GLY A 478 -35.71 4.52 -14.44
N ILE A 479 -36.54 4.29 -13.42
CA ILE A 479 -36.20 4.54 -12.02
C ILE A 479 -36.12 3.21 -11.28
N LEU A 480 -34.95 2.90 -10.73
CA LEU A 480 -34.74 1.79 -9.81
C LEU A 480 -35.18 2.22 -8.40
N ASN A 481 -36.06 1.45 -7.77
CA ASN A 481 -36.51 1.68 -6.40
C ASN A 481 -36.29 0.43 -5.58
N VAL A 482 -35.50 0.54 -4.51
CA VAL A 482 -35.04 -0.62 -3.74
C VAL A 482 -34.93 -0.28 -2.27
N GLU A 483 -35.39 -1.20 -1.43
CA GLU A 483 -35.24 -1.10 0.03
C GLU A 483 -33.81 -1.54 0.39
N MET A 484 -33.08 -0.73 1.16
CA MET A 484 -31.71 -1.03 1.59
C MET A 484 -31.52 -0.71 3.07
N LYS A 485 -30.75 -1.52 3.78
CA LYS A 485 -30.29 -1.20 5.13
C LYS A 485 -28.99 -0.37 5.04
N PRO A 486 -28.64 0.40 6.10
CA PRO A 486 -27.35 1.09 6.15
C PRO A 486 -26.19 0.14 5.84
N PHE A 487 -25.27 0.63 5.01
CA PHE A 487 -24.08 -0.06 4.48
C PHE A 487 -24.34 -1.22 3.51
N GLU A 488 -25.59 -1.59 3.19
CA GLU A 488 -25.82 -2.55 2.10
C GLU A 488 -25.32 -1.99 0.77
N ILE A 489 -24.88 -2.88 -0.12
CA ILE A 489 -24.33 -2.56 -1.43
C ILE A 489 -25.22 -3.21 -2.49
N LEU A 490 -25.55 -2.48 -3.55
CA LEU A 490 -26.14 -3.04 -4.75
C LEU A 490 -25.14 -3.01 -5.89
N HIS A 491 -24.91 -4.18 -6.48
CA HIS A 491 -24.24 -4.31 -7.76
C HIS A 491 -25.30 -4.54 -8.84
N ILE A 492 -25.36 -3.64 -9.81
CA ILE A 492 -26.37 -3.64 -10.86
C ILE A 492 -25.65 -3.69 -12.20
N THR A 493 -25.93 -4.68 -13.03
CA THR A 493 -25.40 -4.76 -14.40
C THR A 493 -26.52 -4.69 -15.42
N PHE A 494 -26.25 -4.00 -16.53
CA PHE A 494 -27.11 -3.90 -17.70
C PHE A 494 -26.35 -4.33 -18.94
N ASP A 495 -26.92 -5.28 -19.68
CA ASP A 495 -26.34 -5.79 -20.93
C ASP A 495 -27.12 -5.25 -22.14
N GLU A 496 -26.45 -5.12 -23.28
CA GLU A 496 -27.04 -4.63 -24.54
C GLU A 496 -27.77 -3.28 -24.33
N THR A 497 -27.08 -2.37 -23.64
CA THR A 497 -27.57 -1.06 -23.23
C THR A 497 -27.72 -0.13 -24.42
N GLY A 498 -28.87 0.54 -24.49
CA GLY A 498 -29.09 1.67 -25.38
C GLY A 498 -28.85 2.97 -24.61
N PHE A 499 -27.63 3.49 -24.69
CA PHE A 499 -27.22 4.72 -24.01
C PHE A 499 -27.96 5.97 -24.53
N THR A 500 -27.89 7.07 -23.78
CA THR A 500 -28.34 8.38 -24.27
C THR A 500 -27.40 8.90 -25.36
N PRO A 501 -27.89 9.69 -26.34
CA PRO A 501 -27.03 10.26 -27.37
C PRO A 501 -25.88 11.10 -26.79
N GLU A 502 -26.13 11.80 -25.68
CA GLU A 502 -25.13 12.56 -24.94
C GLU A 502 -24.04 11.63 -24.37
N PHE A 503 -24.43 10.51 -23.76
CA PHE A 503 -23.50 9.52 -23.24
C PHE A 503 -22.66 8.85 -24.36
N GLU A 504 -23.30 8.48 -25.48
CA GLU A 504 -22.60 7.92 -26.64
C GLU A 504 -21.52 8.88 -27.20
N GLU A 505 -21.79 10.19 -27.18
CA GLU A 505 -20.81 11.22 -27.58
C GLU A 505 -19.62 11.26 -26.61
N MET A 506 -19.88 11.24 -25.29
CA MET A 506 -18.82 11.23 -24.27
C MET A 506 -17.96 9.96 -24.33
N MET A 507 -18.57 8.79 -24.59
CA MET A 507 -17.84 7.53 -24.71
C MET A 507 -16.92 7.56 -25.93
N ALA A 508 -17.41 8.04 -27.07
CA ALA A 508 -16.60 8.19 -28.27
C ALA A 508 -15.45 9.20 -28.09
N GLU A 509 -15.63 10.24 -27.28
CA GLU A 509 -14.56 11.18 -26.92
C GLU A 509 -13.51 10.55 -25.99
N ALA A 510 -13.91 9.72 -25.04
CA ALA A 510 -12.99 8.95 -24.19
C ALA A 510 -12.14 7.98 -25.01
N GLU A 511 -12.75 7.16 -25.86
CA GLU A 511 -12.04 6.24 -26.77
C GLU A 511 -11.08 6.99 -27.72
N ALA A 512 -11.48 8.17 -28.21
CA ALA A 512 -10.63 8.97 -29.07
C ALA A 512 -9.42 9.58 -28.34
N ARG A 513 -9.54 9.87 -27.03
CA ARG A 513 -8.42 10.32 -26.19
C ARG A 513 -7.40 9.20 -25.99
N GLU A 514 -7.85 8.04 -25.54
CA GLU A 514 -6.99 6.87 -25.32
C GLU A 514 -6.28 6.42 -26.61
N ALA A 515 -7.01 6.35 -27.74
CA ALA A 515 -6.40 6.04 -29.03
C ALA A 515 -5.39 7.11 -29.51
N GLY A 516 -5.50 8.34 -28.99
CA GLY A 516 -4.58 9.44 -29.26
C GLY A 516 -3.28 9.37 -28.45
N GLU A 517 -3.31 8.74 -27.28
CA GLU A 517 -2.13 8.52 -26.42
C GLU A 517 -1.19 7.46 -27.02
N HIS A 518 -1.73 6.41 -27.65
CA HIS A 518 -0.96 5.34 -28.30
C HIS A 518 -0.27 5.71 -29.63
N ILE A 519 -0.17 6.99 -30.03
CA ILE A 519 0.56 7.41 -31.25
C ILE A 519 1.80 8.24 -30.91
N THR A 520 2.86 7.57 -30.44
CA THR A 520 4.26 8.03 -30.58
C THR A 520 5.18 6.97 -31.17
N ASP A 521 4.64 5.95 -31.84
CA ASP A 521 5.44 4.98 -32.61
C ASP A 521 5.91 5.52 -34.00
N ALA A 522 5.80 6.84 -34.19
CA ALA A 522 6.32 7.49 -35.37
C ALA A 522 7.80 7.83 -35.17
N VAL A 523 8.69 6.94 -35.60
CA VAL A 523 10.02 7.36 -36.06
C VAL A 523 9.81 8.50 -37.06
N PRO A 524 10.16 9.77 -36.74
CA PRO A 524 10.06 10.82 -37.71
C PRO A 524 11.23 10.63 -38.67
N GLY A 525 10.95 9.94 -39.78
CA GLY A 525 11.74 10.12 -40.98
C GLY A 525 11.70 11.60 -41.34
N ASP A 526 12.80 12.30 -41.08
CA ASP A 526 13.08 13.66 -41.55
C ASP A 526 12.61 13.82 -43.02
N PRO A 527 11.68 14.75 -43.28
CA PRO A 527 12.14 16.02 -43.84
C PRO A 527 11.37 17.25 -43.33
N ASP A 528 12.12 18.35 -43.21
CA ASP A 528 11.69 19.77 -43.16
C ASP A 528 11.53 20.41 -41.78
N TRP A 529 12.63 20.45 -41.02
CA TRP A 529 12.86 21.51 -40.03
C TRP A 529 13.23 22.83 -40.71
N GLY A 530 12.19 23.64 -40.97
CA GLY A 530 12.31 25.05 -41.34
C GLY A 530 12.01 25.97 -40.16
N ASP A 531 13.08 26.43 -39.50
CA ASP A 531 13.21 27.74 -38.84
C ASP A 531 12.24 28.08 -37.68
N TRP A 532 12.61 27.69 -36.46
CA TRP A 532 12.41 28.57 -35.30
C TRP A 532 13.61 28.51 -34.34
N SER A 533 14.55 29.44 -34.53
CA SER A 533 15.68 29.66 -33.64
C SER A 533 15.28 30.54 -32.44
N GLY A 534 15.26 29.95 -31.24
CA GLY A 534 15.18 30.63 -29.94
C GLY A 534 16.27 30.14 -29.00
N THR A 535 17.50 30.60 -29.22
CA THR A 535 18.71 30.27 -28.44
C THR A 535 18.62 30.66 -26.96
N TYR A 536 18.79 29.69 -26.06
CA TYR A 536 19.54 29.87 -24.81
C TYR A 536 20.70 28.88 -24.82
N GLY A 537 21.92 29.42 -24.89
CA GLY A 537 23.15 28.65 -24.97
C GLY A 537 23.71 28.36 -23.58
N VAL A 538 24.19 27.14 -23.39
CA VAL A 538 25.10 26.76 -22.32
C VAL A 538 26.41 26.37 -22.99
N GLU A 539 27.41 27.25 -22.94
CA GLU A 539 28.79 26.89 -23.31
C GLU A 539 29.56 26.52 -22.04
N HIS A 540 30.02 25.27 -22.00
CA HIS A 540 31.06 24.81 -21.08
C HIS A 540 32.35 25.62 -21.24
N GLY A 541 32.93 26.07 -20.12
CA GLY A 541 34.23 26.73 -20.08
C GLY A 541 35.18 26.07 -19.09
N THR A 542 36.14 25.30 -19.62
CA THR A 542 37.31 24.78 -18.89
C THR A 542 38.34 25.88 -18.56
N ALA A 543 39.12 25.64 -17.51
CA ALA A 543 40.11 26.50 -16.86
C ALA A 543 41.17 27.21 -17.73
N ALA A 544 41.56 28.44 -17.34
CA ALA A 544 42.97 28.87 -17.10
C ALA A 544 43.11 30.37 -16.72
N GLU A 545 43.86 30.61 -15.64
CA GLU A 545 44.86 31.65 -15.36
C GLU A 545 44.59 33.19 -15.45
N VAL A 546 44.71 33.82 -14.26
CA VAL A 546 45.63 34.93 -13.88
C VAL A 546 45.18 36.42 -14.03
N ASP A 547 45.20 37.05 -12.84
CA ASP A 547 45.56 38.41 -12.38
C ASP A 547 44.64 39.65 -12.38
N GLU A 548 44.67 40.23 -11.16
CA GLU A 548 44.61 41.63 -10.71
C GLU A 548 43.40 42.52 -11.07
N ASP A 549 42.50 42.76 -10.10
CA ASP A 549 42.58 43.97 -9.26
C ASP A 549 41.39 44.06 -8.25
N VAL A 550 41.74 44.40 -7.01
CA VAL A 550 40.89 44.73 -5.84
C VAL A 550 40.68 46.28 -5.81
N PRO A 551 39.79 46.96 -5.03
CA PRO A 551 38.75 46.57 -4.04
C PRO A 551 37.38 47.28 -4.16
N GLY A 552 36.40 46.85 -3.35
CA GLY A 552 35.72 47.79 -2.44
C GLY A 552 34.19 47.71 -2.30
N THR A 553 33.72 46.97 -1.30
CA THR A 553 32.57 47.37 -0.46
C THR A 553 33.07 48.41 0.60
N PRO A 554 32.26 49.12 1.43
CA PRO A 554 30.85 48.86 1.81
C PRO A 554 29.96 50.10 2.11
N GLY A 555 28.67 49.84 2.41
CA GLY A 555 27.81 50.65 3.31
C GLY A 555 27.03 51.81 2.69
N THR A 556 25.90 52.30 3.20
CA THR A 556 25.00 51.94 4.31
C THR A 556 23.68 52.72 4.12
N ASP A 557 22.64 52.32 4.86
CA ASP A 557 21.58 53.15 5.47
C ASP A 557 20.29 53.56 4.72
N SER A 558 19.19 53.22 5.42
CA SER A 558 17.99 54.01 5.74
C SER A 558 16.78 54.02 4.78
N ASP A 559 15.78 53.18 5.12
CA ASP A 559 14.39 53.48 5.58
C ASP A 559 13.80 54.89 5.31
N PRO A 560 12.45 55.12 5.24
CA PRO A 560 11.37 54.23 5.70
C PRO A 560 10.04 54.18 4.89
N ALA A 561 9.25 53.16 5.25
CA ALA A 561 7.78 53.06 5.39
C ALA A 561 6.83 54.03 4.64
N VAL A 562 5.84 53.41 3.96
CA VAL A 562 4.46 53.88 3.89
C VAL A 562 3.53 52.66 4.00
N ASP A 563 2.77 52.59 5.09
CA ASP A 563 1.58 51.73 5.25
C ASP A 563 0.48 52.22 4.30
N GLU A 564 -0.20 51.30 3.61
CA GLU A 564 -1.67 51.29 3.49
C GLU A 564 -2.13 49.82 3.38
N ASP A 565 -2.86 49.38 4.42
CA ASP A 565 -3.63 48.14 4.49
C ASP A 565 -4.76 48.14 3.45
N GLU A 566 -4.93 47.06 2.69
CA GLU A 566 -6.24 46.54 2.29
C GLU A 566 -6.19 45.00 2.26
N ASP A 567 -7.27 44.40 2.78
CA ASP A 567 -7.44 43.03 3.22
C ASP A 567 -7.28 41.96 2.12
N LEU A 568 -6.54 40.89 2.43
CA LEU A 568 -6.56 39.59 1.73
C LEU A 568 -7.01 38.51 2.73
N PRO A 569 -7.84 37.54 2.31
CA PRO A 569 -8.37 36.51 3.20
C PRO A 569 -7.25 35.60 3.72
N GLU A 570 -7.45 35.13 4.95
CA GLU A 570 -6.59 34.17 5.65
C GLU A 570 -6.51 32.88 4.83
N ASP A 571 -5.29 32.54 4.42
CA ASP A 571 -4.90 31.24 3.88
C ASP A 571 -5.02 30.21 5.01
N ASP A 572 -6.06 29.39 4.92
CA ASP A 572 -6.37 28.29 5.81
C ASP A 572 -5.23 27.27 5.69
N GLY A 573 -4.32 27.34 6.65
CA GLY A 573 -3.13 26.50 6.68
C GLY A 573 -3.44 25.02 6.51
N PHE A 574 -2.76 24.43 5.54
CA PHE A 574 -2.50 22.99 5.47
C PHE A 574 -2.16 22.46 6.86
N GLY A 575 -3.06 21.63 7.38
CA GLY A 575 -2.89 20.93 8.64
C GLY A 575 -1.66 20.04 8.60
N GLU A 576 -0.99 19.93 9.74
CA GLU A 576 0.11 19.00 9.98
C GLU A 576 -0.33 17.58 9.61
N VAL A 577 0.24 17.02 8.53
CA VAL A 577 0.11 15.60 8.20
C VAL A 577 1.04 14.85 9.15
N ASP A 578 0.45 14.19 10.15
CA ASP A 578 1.17 13.20 10.97
C ASP A 578 1.57 12.02 10.05
N VAL A 579 2.87 11.91 9.78
CA VAL A 579 3.46 10.82 9.00
C VAL A 579 3.56 9.59 9.92
N ASP A 580 2.46 8.85 10.03
CA ASP A 580 2.44 7.53 10.67
C ASP A 580 3.04 6.46 9.75
N THR A 581 3.82 5.56 10.36
CA THR A 581 4.35 4.31 9.79
C THR A 581 3.27 3.46 9.10
N PRO A 582 3.50 2.94 7.89
CA PRO A 582 2.68 1.90 7.27
C PRO A 582 3.01 0.51 7.80
N ASP A 583 2.08 -0.39 7.49
CA ASP A 583 1.84 -1.71 8.03
C ASP A 583 3.02 -2.67 7.84
N ILE A 584 3.76 -2.95 8.90
CA ILE A 584 4.52 -4.20 9.01
C ILE A 584 3.58 -5.21 9.70
N PRO A 585 3.24 -6.35 9.08
CA PRO A 585 2.28 -7.29 9.64
C PRO A 585 2.73 -7.79 11.02
N ASP A 586 1.85 -7.63 12.00
CA ASP A 586 2.06 -8.09 13.36
C ASP A 586 1.87 -9.61 13.51
N ARG A 587 2.69 -10.16 14.40
CA ARG A 587 2.83 -11.57 14.78
C ARG A 587 1.51 -12.17 15.31
N PRO A 588 1.14 -13.40 14.93
CA PRO A 588 -0.06 -14.06 15.46
C PRO A 588 0.03 -14.31 16.98
N GLU A 589 -1.08 -14.08 17.68
CA GLU A 589 -1.24 -14.46 19.09
C GLU A 589 -1.15 -15.98 19.26
N GLU A 590 -0.44 -16.42 20.29
CA GLU A 590 -0.36 -17.85 20.64
C GLU A 590 -1.76 -18.37 21.03
N PRO A 591 -2.19 -19.54 20.52
CA PRO A 591 -3.49 -20.10 20.89
C PRO A 591 -3.52 -20.50 22.37
N GLU A 592 -4.63 -20.19 23.04
CA GLU A 592 -4.87 -20.67 24.41
C GLU A 592 -4.81 -22.20 24.45
N GLU A 593 -3.90 -22.74 25.27
CA GLU A 593 -3.74 -24.18 25.44
C GLU A 593 -5.06 -24.86 25.87
N PRO A 594 -5.49 -25.96 25.21
CA PRO A 594 -6.63 -26.71 25.64
C PRO A 594 -6.31 -27.45 26.94
N THR A 595 -7.12 -27.20 27.98
CA THR A 595 -7.10 -28.00 29.20
C THR A 595 -7.48 -29.45 28.91
N SER A 596 -6.60 -30.42 29.20
CA SER A 596 -6.93 -31.86 29.19
C SER A 596 -6.18 -32.61 30.31
N PRO A 597 -6.75 -33.69 30.89
CA PRO A 597 -6.47 -34.09 32.27
C PRO A 597 -5.43 -35.22 32.44
N GLU A 598 -4.75 -35.13 33.60
CA GLU A 598 -4.27 -36.20 34.50
C GLU A 598 -3.37 -37.36 34.00
N GLU A 599 -2.18 -37.40 34.64
CA GLU A 599 -1.44 -38.56 35.21
C GLU A 599 -0.22 -39.20 34.48
N GLU A 600 0.95 -38.91 35.10
CA GLU A 600 2.04 -39.79 35.58
C GLU A 600 3.40 -40.00 34.83
N GLU A 601 4.44 -39.53 35.56
CA GLU A 601 5.79 -40.07 35.87
C GLU A 601 7.00 -39.96 34.90
N ASP A 602 7.88 -39.02 35.29
CA ASP A 602 9.34 -39.11 35.56
C ASP A 602 10.34 -39.45 34.42
N ALA A 603 11.08 -38.42 33.98
CA ALA A 603 12.51 -38.55 33.73
C ALA A 603 13.23 -37.18 33.90
N SER A 604 14.03 -37.09 34.95
CA SER A 604 14.93 -35.99 35.33
C SER A 604 15.99 -35.58 34.30
N TYR A 605 16.16 -34.28 34.04
CA TYR A 605 17.39 -33.61 33.58
C TYR A 605 17.50 -32.19 34.18
N PRO A 606 18.71 -31.61 34.32
CA PRO A 606 19.06 -30.67 35.38
C PRO A 606 18.70 -29.21 35.08
N GLU A 607 18.50 -28.45 36.17
CA GLU A 607 18.39 -26.99 36.20
C GLU A 607 19.64 -26.33 35.60
N GLU A 608 19.48 -25.55 34.53
CA GLU A 608 20.42 -24.48 34.15
C GLU A 608 19.67 -23.15 34.00
N GLU A 609 20.30 -22.15 34.60
CA GLU A 609 19.96 -20.78 34.94
C GLU A 609 19.12 -19.97 33.91
N ASP A 610 18.03 -19.37 34.41
CA ASP A 610 17.24 -18.32 33.74
C ASP A 610 18.10 -17.08 33.47
N ASP A 611 18.45 -16.84 32.20
CA ASP A 611 18.85 -15.52 31.71
C ASP A 611 17.58 -14.74 31.30
N PRO A 612 17.44 -13.45 31.67
CA PRO A 612 16.20 -12.73 31.47
C PRO A 612 16.04 -12.32 30.00
N VAL A 613 15.10 -12.96 29.31
CA VAL A 613 14.58 -12.56 28.01
C VAL A 613 14.06 -11.12 28.09
N ALA A 614 14.64 -10.24 27.28
CA ALA A 614 14.17 -8.88 27.07
C ALA A 614 12.99 -8.93 26.08
N GLY A 615 11.78 -8.91 26.63
CA GLY A 615 10.53 -8.83 25.86
C GLY A 615 10.31 -7.46 25.23
N GLY A 616 9.80 -7.48 24.00
CA GLY A 616 9.53 -6.36 23.10
C GLY A 616 8.44 -5.39 23.58
N ALA A 617 8.33 -4.29 22.85
CA ALA A 617 7.84 -2.99 23.27
C ALA A 617 6.31 -2.85 23.31
N ASP A 618 5.64 -3.47 24.29
CA ASP A 618 4.27 -3.07 24.65
C ASP A 618 4.30 -2.02 25.76
N GLY A 619 3.52 -0.96 25.60
CA GLY A 619 3.50 0.29 26.37
C GLY A 619 3.23 0.17 27.89
N SER A 620 4.01 -0.59 28.64
CA SER A 620 3.77 -0.85 30.06
C SER A 620 4.50 0.13 30.98
N CYS A 621 3.78 0.63 32.00
CA CYS A 621 4.42 1.19 33.18
C CYS A 621 4.88 -0.01 34.03
N PHE A 622 6.04 -0.60 33.68
CA PHE A 622 6.53 -1.91 34.18
C PHE A 622 6.33 -2.13 35.68
N VAL A 623 6.78 -1.17 36.49
CA VAL A 623 6.77 -1.27 37.96
C VAL A 623 5.35 -1.12 38.52
N ALA A 624 4.52 -0.28 37.91
CA ALA A 624 3.13 -0.10 38.34
C ALA A 624 2.29 -1.33 37.97
N THR A 625 2.43 -1.82 36.73
CA THR A 625 1.77 -3.04 36.25
C THR A 625 2.11 -4.24 37.13
N ALA A 626 3.39 -4.39 37.51
CA ALA A 626 3.82 -5.43 38.44
C ALA A 626 3.26 -5.26 39.87
N ALA A 627 2.98 -4.03 40.32
CA ALA A 627 2.46 -3.75 41.66
C ALA A 627 0.93 -3.88 41.78
N TYR A 628 0.21 -3.59 40.69
CA TYR A 628 -1.26 -3.64 40.63
C TYR A 628 -1.78 -4.96 40.04
N THR A 629 -0.92 -5.77 39.42
CA THR A 629 -1.24 -7.08 38.82
C THR A 629 -2.37 -7.04 37.79
N ASP A 630 -2.61 -5.85 37.22
CA ASP A 630 -3.64 -5.55 36.25
C ASP A 630 -3.13 -4.39 35.38
N PRO A 631 -2.81 -4.63 34.11
CA PRO A 631 -2.38 -3.59 33.18
C PRO A 631 -3.44 -2.52 32.92
N MET A 632 -4.73 -2.81 33.11
CA MET A 632 -5.84 -1.88 32.88
C MET A 632 -6.34 -1.23 34.17
N HIS A 633 -5.60 -1.39 35.28
CA HIS A 633 -5.96 -0.76 36.53
C HIS A 633 -5.96 0.79 36.37
N PRO A 634 -6.98 1.52 36.85
CA PRO A 634 -7.11 2.96 36.63
C PRO A 634 -5.88 3.79 37.02
N ASP A 635 -5.20 3.42 38.11
CA ASP A 635 -3.95 4.05 38.54
C ASP A 635 -2.77 3.81 37.58
N VAL A 636 -2.74 2.68 36.87
CA VAL A 636 -1.71 2.35 35.86
C VAL A 636 -1.99 3.13 34.57
N CYS A 637 -3.25 3.20 34.16
CA CYS A 637 -3.68 4.00 33.01
C CYS A 637 -3.39 5.49 33.22
N ASP A 638 -3.62 6.04 34.41
CA ASP A 638 -3.29 7.45 34.69
C ASP A 638 -1.78 7.74 34.66
N LEU A 639 -0.94 6.78 35.03
CA LEU A 639 0.52 6.91 34.95
C LEU A 639 1.03 6.77 33.51
N ARG A 640 0.38 5.93 32.68
CA ARG A 640 0.64 5.88 31.23
C ARG A 640 0.26 7.20 30.58
N ARG A 641 -0.94 7.70 30.89
CA ARG A 641 -1.40 8.99 30.38
C ARG A 641 -0.47 10.15 30.77
N LEU A 642 0.04 10.18 32.01
CA LEU A 642 1.09 11.13 32.40
C LEU A 642 2.37 10.99 31.55
N ARG A 643 2.79 9.76 31.25
CA ARG A 643 3.95 9.49 30.41
C ARG A 643 3.71 10.04 29.01
N ASP A 644 2.61 9.62 28.40
CA ASP A 644 2.32 9.80 26.98
C ASP A 644 1.92 11.25 26.68
N GLU A 645 0.99 11.82 27.43
CA GLU A 645 0.46 13.17 27.18
C GLU A 645 1.31 14.29 27.79
N HIS A 646 2.21 13.98 28.74
CA HIS A 646 2.94 15.02 29.46
C HIS A 646 4.46 14.82 29.45
N LEU A 647 4.98 13.66 29.85
CA LEU A 647 6.44 13.48 29.92
C LEU A 647 7.09 13.41 28.54
N THR A 648 6.41 12.86 27.52
CA THR A 648 6.91 12.84 26.14
C THR A 648 7.11 14.24 25.57
N ASN A 649 6.32 15.22 26.02
CA ASN A 649 6.35 16.60 25.55
C ASN A 649 7.50 17.44 26.11
N TYR A 650 8.29 16.94 27.07
CA TYR A 650 9.43 17.66 27.62
C TYR A 650 10.73 16.87 27.51
N ARG A 651 11.84 17.52 27.13
CA ARG A 651 13.18 16.91 26.99
C ARG A 651 13.62 16.15 28.24
N THR A 652 13.36 16.70 29.43
CA THR A 652 13.65 16.05 30.71
C THR A 652 12.72 14.88 31.01
N GLY A 653 11.49 14.91 30.50
CA GLY A 653 10.53 13.81 30.58
C GLY A 653 10.92 12.65 29.66
N ARG A 654 11.30 12.90 28.41
CA ARG A 654 11.84 11.87 27.49
C ARG A 654 13.11 11.21 28.04
N ALA A 655 14.03 11.99 28.62
CA ALA A 655 15.22 11.43 29.28
C ALA A 655 14.86 10.55 30.51
N PHE A 656 13.83 10.92 31.28
CA PHE A 656 13.32 10.10 32.38
C PHE A 656 12.67 8.82 31.87
N ILE A 657 11.90 8.89 30.77
CA ILE A 657 11.29 7.74 30.11
C ILE A 657 12.39 6.76 29.66
N ALA A 658 13.39 7.21 28.91
CA ALA A 658 14.50 6.37 28.47
C ALA A 658 15.23 5.68 29.63
N PHE A 659 15.49 6.41 30.73
CA PHE A 659 16.05 5.83 31.95
C PHE A 659 15.11 4.80 32.61
N TYR A 660 13.81 5.10 32.67
CA TYR A 660 12.79 4.21 33.22
C TYR A 660 12.64 2.94 32.38
N TRP A 661 12.76 3.00 31.06
CA TRP A 661 12.76 1.82 30.19
C TRP A 661 14.00 0.94 30.41
N ARG A 662 15.17 1.54 30.70
CA ARG A 662 16.39 0.80 31.03
C ARG A 662 16.29 0.06 32.37
N VAL A 663 15.69 0.68 33.39
CA VAL A 663 15.75 0.19 34.79
C VAL A 663 14.43 -0.43 35.26
N GLY A 664 13.32 -0.03 34.65
CA GLY A 664 11.94 -0.40 34.99
C GLY A 664 11.68 -1.90 34.94
N PRO A 665 12.11 -2.65 33.90
CA PRO A 665 11.95 -4.10 33.84
C PRO A 665 12.62 -4.82 35.01
N VAL A 666 13.85 -4.41 35.36
CA VAL A 666 14.61 -4.98 36.49
C VAL A 666 13.88 -4.70 37.81
N LEU A 667 13.39 -3.48 38.02
CA LEU A 667 12.62 -3.13 39.22
C LEU A 667 11.28 -3.88 39.28
N ALA A 668 10.60 -4.04 38.14
CA ALA A 668 9.33 -4.78 38.06
C ALA A 668 9.52 -6.25 38.44
N GLY A 669 10.62 -6.88 38.04
CA GLY A 669 10.99 -8.23 38.47
C GLY A 669 11.13 -8.38 39.98
N HIS A 670 11.54 -7.33 40.70
CA HIS A 670 11.63 -7.34 42.16
C HIS A 670 10.27 -7.14 42.87
N VAL A 671 9.27 -6.63 42.17
CA VAL A 671 7.91 -6.36 42.68
C VAL A 671 6.95 -7.51 42.39
N ARG A 672 7.07 -8.13 41.21
CA ARG A 672 6.18 -9.18 40.71
C ARG A 672 6.11 -10.37 41.68
N GLY A 673 4.89 -10.84 41.94
CA GLY A 673 4.64 -12.00 42.82
C GLY A 673 4.94 -11.79 44.31
N ARG A 674 5.26 -10.56 44.76
CA ARG A 674 5.63 -10.26 46.16
C ARG A 674 4.62 -9.29 46.81
N PRO A 675 3.63 -9.78 47.58
CA PRO A 675 2.52 -8.97 48.10
C PRO A 675 2.94 -7.78 48.97
N VAL A 676 3.96 -7.96 49.82
CA VAL A 676 4.46 -6.89 50.71
C VAL A 676 5.16 -5.78 49.91
N VAL A 677 5.97 -6.14 48.92
CA VAL A 677 6.67 -5.17 48.07
C VAL A 677 5.68 -4.43 47.18
N SER A 678 4.72 -5.14 46.58
CA SER A 678 3.62 -4.54 45.81
C SER A 678 2.78 -3.56 46.64
N ALA A 679 2.50 -3.86 47.91
CA ALA A 679 1.80 -2.94 48.81
C ALA A 679 2.62 -1.66 49.11
N VAL A 680 3.93 -1.78 49.30
CA VAL A 680 4.83 -0.64 49.50
C VAL A 680 4.96 0.20 48.23
N THR A 681 5.11 -0.43 47.06
CA THR A 681 5.18 0.25 45.76
C THR A 681 3.90 1.02 45.47
N ARG A 682 2.71 0.43 45.70
CA ARG A 682 1.42 1.14 45.58
C ARG A 682 1.32 2.34 46.53
N ALA A 683 1.76 2.20 47.78
CA ALA A 683 1.79 3.30 48.73
C ALA A 683 2.76 4.43 48.33
N ALA A 684 3.86 4.10 47.64
CA ALA A 684 4.83 5.08 47.13
C ALA A 684 4.33 5.79 45.85
N LEU A 685 3.55 5.10 45.00
CA LEU A 685 2.97 5.67 43.78
C LEU A 685 1.72 6.52 44.06
N ALA A 686 0.97 6.23 45.13
CA ALA A 686 -0.29 6.92 45.44
C ALA A 686 -0.21 8.46 45.50
N PRO A 687 0.82 9.12 46.09
CA PRO A 687 0.93 10.58 46.09
C PRO A 687 1.20 11.15 44.70
N LEU A 688 1.93 10.41 43.86
CA LEU A 688 2.20 10.79 42.47
C LEU A 688 0.90 10.71 41.66
N ILE A 689 0.20 9.57 41.69
CA ILE A 689 -1.09 9.37 41.00
C ILE A 689 -2.12 10.42 41.44
N TRP A 690 -2.18 10.72 42.73
CA TRP A 690 -3.06 11.78 43.24
C TRP A 690 -2.71 13.15 42.65
N SER A 691 -1.41 13.47 42.54
CA SER A 691 -0.96 14.74 41.95
C SER A 691 -1.26 14.80 40.45
N VAL A 692 -1.06 13.70 39.74
CA VAL A 692 -1.34 13.53 38.30
C VAL A 692 -2.83 13.78 38.02
N ARG A 693 -3.73 13.09 38.74
CA ARG A 693 -5.18 13.30 38.62
C ARG A 693 -5.62 14.73 38.96
N ARG A 694 -4.88 15.42 39.85
CA ARG A 694 -5.31 16.73 40.36
C ARG A 694 -4.80 17.91 39.54
N PHE A 695 -3.68 17.75 38.83
CA PHE A 695 -2.94 18.84 38.18
C PHE A 695 -2.57 18.58 36.73
N VAL A 696 -2.52 17.34 36.25
CA VAL A 696 -2.12 16.99 34.88
C VAL A 696 -3.33 16.55 34.04
N LEU A 697 -4.15 15.64 34.57
CA LEU A 697 -5.22 14.97 33.81
C LEU A 697 -6.58 15.67 33.95
N LYS A 698 -6.59 17.00 33.84
CA LYS A 698 -7.67 17.84 34.34
C LYS A 698 -8.68 18.29 33.29
#